data_AF-A0A413FKM6-F1
#
_entry.id   AF-A0A413FKM6-F1
#
_cell.length_a   1.000
_cell.length_b   1.000
_cell.length_c   1.000
_cell.angle_alpha   90.00
_cell.angle_beta   90.00
_cell.angle_gamma   90.00
#
_symmetry.space_group_name_H-M   'P 1'
#
loop_
_entity.id
_entity.type
_entity.pdbx_description
1 polymer ?
#
loop_
_entity_poly.entity_id
_entity_poly.type
_entity_poly.pdbx_seq_one_letter_code
_entity_poly.pdbx_strand_id
1 'polypeptide(L)'
;MILSCSNITKSFGDNDILKHISFHIEEHEKAAVVGINGAGKSTLLKIMIGELAPDEGSVTVSKGSTIGYLAQHQDLEGAETIYDALLEVKRPILEMEEQLRRLELEMKSASGDELEAKLAQYGRLNHEFEMANGYACRSEITGVLKGLGFEEDEFTKPITALSGGQKTRVSLGKLLLTKPDILLLDEPTNHLDMESIAWLETYLKSYTGAVLIVAHDRYFLDRVVTKIVELDNGVGTVFLGNYSAYSDKKAMLRDAQIRAYLNQQQEIRHQEAVITKLKSFNREKSIRRAESREKMLEKIERIDKPVEVNDSMDIRLEPDVVSGNDVLTVKDLRKSFGSQLLFEHVDFEVKRGERIAIIGNNGTGKTTLLKIINRMLPSDTGEIRLGSKVHIGYYDQEHQVLHMEKTLFDEIQDTYPTMNNTQIRNTLASFLFTGDDVFKLIRDLSGGERGRVSLAKLMLSDANFLLLDEPTNHLDITSKEILESALNRYTGTVLYVSHDRYFINRTATRILDLTGRSFVNYIGNYDYYLEKKEDVEAAHFQRLASVLPGSVPSSVLIPGGKAAAAIFAPEAGPVLSEKESSAAPAGKLEWKAQKEEQARIRKLQNDLKKTEDEIHRLETRDAEIDGLLALEEVYTDVARLMELNKEKEEGASRLEELYARWEELAEEI
;
A
#
# COMPACT_ATOMS: atom_id res chain seq x y z
N MET A 1 25.09 10.45 -10.18
CA MET A 1 24.87 9.18 -9.47
C MET A 1 25.55 9.26 -8.12
N ILE A 2 24.76 9.27 -7.03
CA ILE A 2 25.27 9.51 -5.67
C ILE A 2 25.34 8.24 -4.81
N LEU A 3 24.42 7.29 -5.05
CA LEU A 3 24.36 5.99 -4.39
C LEU A 3 24.10 4.89 -5.43
N SER A 4 24.89 3.82 -5.37
CA SER A 4 24.72 2.61 -6.18
C SER A 4 24.63 1.38 -5.30
N CYS A 5 23.58 0.60 -5.50
CA CYS A 5 23.40 -0.73 -4.93
C CYS A 5 23.50 -1.75 -6.06
N SER A 6 24.46 -2.67 -5.99
CA SER A 6 24.70 -3.66 -7.04
C SER A 6 24.65 -5.07 -6.48
N ASN A 7 23.68 -5.86 -6.95
CA ASN A 7 23.47 -7.28 -6.63
C ASN A 7 23.49 -7.59 -5.12
N ILE A 8 22.85 -6.74 -4.31
CA ILE A 8 22.83 -6.91 -2.86
C ILE A 8 22.02 -8.16 -2.51
N THR A 9 22.67 -9.09 -1.83
CA THR A 9 22.04 -10.29 -1.25
C THR A 9 22.27 -10.29 0.26
N LYS A 10 21.23 -10.63 1.02
CA LYS A 10 21.32 -10.80 2.48
C LYS A 10 20.41 -11.90 2.99
N SER A 11 20.99 -12.81 3.76
CA SER A 11 20.29 -13.95 4.36
C SER A 11 20.47 -13.96 5.87
N PHE A 12 19.43 -14.37 6.60
CA PHE A 12 19.48 -14.59 8.05
C PHE A 12 19.10 -16.04 8.34
N GLY A 13 20.10 -16.88 8.66
CA GLY A 13 19.91 -18.33 8.74
C GLY A 13 19.58 -18.89 7.36
N ASP A 14 18.51 -19.68 7.26
CA ASP A 14 18.05 -20.30 6.01
C ASP A 14 17.10 -19.40 5.20
N ASN A 15 16.76 -18.21 5.69
CA ASN A 15 15.84 -17.29 5.03
C ASN A 15 16.58 -16.15 4.32
N ASP A 16 16.54 -16.18 2.99
CA ASP A 16 16.99 -15.08 2.13
C ASP A 16 16.00 -13.92 2.20
N ILE A 17 16.41 -12.80 2.81
CA ILE A 17 15.58 -11.60 2.94
C ILE A 17 15.71 -10.70 1.71
N LEU A 18 16.93 -10.57 1.16
CA LEU A 18 17.23 -9.76 -0.01
C LEU A 18 17.97 -10.61 -1.04
N LYS A 19 17.53 -10.58 -2.31
CA LYS A 19 18.04 -11.40 -3.41
C LYS A 19 18.40 -10.50 -4.61
N HIS A 20 19.69 -10.37 -4.89
CA HIS A 20 20.24 -9.68 -6.08
C HIS A 20 19.63 -8.29 -6.35
N ILE A 21 19.48 -7.47 -5.32
CA ILE A 21 18.88 -6.14 -5.45
C ILE A 21 19.87 -5.18 -6.12
N SER A 22 19.45 -4.57 -7.22
CA SER A 22 20.24 -3.64 -8.01
C SER A 22 19.46 -2.37 -8.34
N PHE A 23 19.94 -1.22 -7.88
CA PHE A 23 19.40 0.09 -8.25
C PHE A 23 20.39 1.21 -7.95
N HIS A 24 20.10 2.38 -8.50
CA HIS A 24 20.90 3.59 -8.31
C HIS A 24 20.00 4.79 -8.02
N ILE A 25 20.57 5.74 -7.27
CA ILE A 25 19.97 7.02 -6.95
C ILE A 25 20.84 8.12 -7.54
N GLU A 26 20.20 9.02 -8.28
CA GLU A 26 20.85 10.21 -8.84
C GLU A 26 20.91 11.38 -7.84
N GLU A 27 21.74 12.37 -8.15
CA GLU A 27 21.76 13.61 -7.37
C GLU A 27 20.40 14.30 -7.48
N HIS A 28 19.94 14.90 -6.37
CA HIS A 28 18.62 15.54 -6.26
C HIS A 28 17.42 14.60 -6.43
N GLU A 29 17.62 13.29 -6.60
CA GLU A 29 16.52 12.34 -6.82
C GLU A 29 15.80 11.99 -5.52
N LYS A 30 14.48 11.88 -5.58
CA LYS A 30 13.62 11.46 -4.46
C LYS A 30 13.09 10.07 -4.78
N ALA A 31 13.64 9.08 -4.11
CA ALA A 31 13.28 7.69 -4.25
C ALA A 31 12.54 7.19 -3.00
N ALA A 32 11.70 6.16 -3.15
CA ALA A 32 11.14 5.45 -2.03
C ALA A 32 11.33 3.95 -2.14
N VAL A 33 11.43 3.28 -1.00
CA VAL A 33 11.44 1.82 -0.92
C VAL A 33 10.09 1.37 -0.37
N VAL A 34 9.36 0.60 -1.16
CA VAL A 34 8.02 0.09 -0.85
C VAL A 34 8.06 -1.43 -0.79
N GLY A 35 7.35 -2.03 0.16
CA GLY A 35 7.28 -3.49 0.29
C GLY A 35 6.50 -3.90 1.54
N ILE A 36 6.12 -5.17 1.61
CA ILE A 36 5.42 -5.71 2.78
C ILE A 36 6.28 -5.64 4.04
N ASN A 37 5.65 -5.76 5.21
CA ASN A 37 6.40 -5.89 6.45
C ASN A 37 7.23 -7.19 6.44
N GLY A 38 8.48 -7.10 6.87
CA GLY A 38 9.43 -8.22 6.79
C GLY A 38 10.15 -8.39 5.44
N ALA A 39 9.83 -7.60 4.40
CA ALA A 39 10.53 -7.64 3.10
C ALA A 39 12.00 -7.15 3.13
N GLY A 40 12.52 -6.74 4.29
CA GLY A 40 13.90 -6.29 4.44
C GLY A 40 14.16 -4.81 4.14
N LYS A 41 13.14 -3.94 4.14
CA LYS A 41 13.28 -2.48 3.90
C LYS A 41 14.32 -1.82 4.81
N SER A 42 14.18 -1.98 6.13
CA SER A 42 15.14 -1.44 7.11
C SER A 42 16.50 -2.14 7.03
N THR A 43 16.54 -3.43 6.66
CA THR A 43 17.80 -4.16 6.42
C THR A 43 18.57 -3.55 5.25
N LEU A 44 17.87 -3.21 4.16
CA LEU A 44 18.47 -2.55 3.00
C LEU A 44 19.05 -1.18 3.37
N LEU A 45 18.32 -0.38 4.16
CA LEU A 45 18.83 0.91 4.67
C LEU A 45 20.09 0.73 5.54
N LYS A 46 20.10 -0.27 6.44
CA LYS A 46 21.27 -0.60 7.28
C LYS A 46 22.50 -1.04 6.47
N ILE A 47 22.27 -1.70 5.34
CA ILE A 47 23.33 -2.07 4.40
C ILE A 47 23.90 -0.81 3.71
N MET A 48 23.05 0.16 3.35
CA MET A 48 23.50 1.39 2.69
C MET A 48 24.36 2.28 3.58
N ILE A 49 24.05 2.36 4.87
CA ILE A 49 24.83 3.13 5.85
C ILE A 49 26.09 2.41 6.32
N GLY A 50 26.25 1.13 5.98
CA GLY A 50 27.40 0.31 6.38
C GLY A 50 27.32 -0.26 7.80
N GLU A 51 26.17 -0.18 8.47
CA GLU A 51 25.93 -0.85 9.76
C GLU A 51 25.88 -2.37 9.61
N LEU A 52 25.45 -2.85 8.45
CA LEU A 52 25.31 -4.26 8.15
C LEU A 52 26.00 -4.60 6.83
N ALA A 53 26.87 -5.61 6.85
CA ALA A 53 27.55 -6.07 5.63
C ALA A 53 26.59 -6.94 4.79
N PRO A 54 26.50 -6.71 3.46
CA PRO A 54 25.81 -7.63 2.55
C PRO A 54 26.62 -8.93 2.41
N ASP A 55 25.94 -10.04 2.11
CA ASP A 55 26.62 -11.33 1.90
C ASP A 55 27.20 -11.40 0.48
N GLU A 56 26.47 -10.86 -0.51
CA GLU A 56 26.95 -10.63 -1.86
C GLU A 56 26.60 -9.21 -2.34
N GLY A 57 27.36 -8.73 -3.33
CA GLY A 57 27.17 -7.41 -3.92
C GLY A 57 27.96 -6.30 -3.23
N SER A 58 27.70 -5.06 -3.63
CA SER A 58 28.35 -3.89 -3.05
C SER A 58 27.46 -2.66 -3.05
N VAL A 59 27.66 -1.82 -2.03
CA VAL A 59 27.13 -0.45 -1.99
C VAL A 59 28.27 0.50 -2.29
N THR A 60 28.04 1.42 -3.24
CA THR A 60 29.01 2.44 -3.63
C THR A 60 28.39 3.82 -3.41
N VAL A 61 29.09 4.66 -2.66
CA VAL A 61 28.68 6.05 -2.38
C VAL A 61 29.68 6.97 -3.07
N SER A 62 29.20 8.09 -3.61
CA SER A 62 30.08 9.10 -4.21
C SER A 62 31.11 9.64 -3.20
N LYS A 63 32.34 9.87 -3.66
CA LYS A 63 33.45 10.29 -2.78
C LYS A 63 33.18 11.69 -2.23
N GLY A 64 33.22 11.81 -0.90
CA GLY A 64 32.99 13.07 -0.20
C GLY A 64 31.51 13.35 0.12
N SER A 65 30.58 12.47 -0.28
CA SER A 65 29.17 12.59 0.08
C SER A 65 28.92 12.18 1.53
N THR A 66 28.00 12.88 2.17
CA THR A 66 27.53 12.63 3.53
C THR A 66 26.17 11.92 3.51
N ILE A 67 26.01 10.92 4.39
CA ILE A 67 24.74 10.19 4.55
C ILE A 67 24.17 10.52 5.92
N GLY A 68 22.91 10.92 5.95
CA GLY A 68 22.15 11.04 7.18
C GLY A 68 21.03 9.99 7.22
N TYR A 69 20.86 9.34 8.37
CA TYR A 69 19.90 8.26 8.55
C TYR A 69 18.98 8.51 9.74
N LEU A 70 17.67 8.42 9.51
CA LEU A 70 16.65 8.37 10.55
C LEU A 70 16.19 6.93 10.70
N ALA A 71 16.51 6.31 11.84
CA ALA A 71 15.99 5.00 12.20
C ALA A 71 14.59 5.13 12.82
N GLN A 72 13.77 4.09 12.66
CA GLN A 72 12.41 4.01 13.19
C GLN A 72 12.34 4.18 14.73
N HIS A 73 13.35 3.68 15.45
CA HIS A 73 13.50 3.84 16.90
C HIS A 73 14.88 4.43 17.19
N GLN A 74 14.91 5.64 17.75
CA GLN A 74 16.13 6.26 18.26
C GLN A 74 15.97 6.59 19.73
N ASP A 75 16.87 6.02 20.53
CA ASP A 75 17.04 6.41 21.91
C ASP A 75 17.87 7.70 21.94
N LEU A 76 17.17 8.84 22.00
CA LEU A 76 17.81 10.08 22.41
C LEU A 76 18.03 10.02 23.92
N GLU A 77 19.28 9.81 24.30
CA GLU A 77 19.77 9.88 25.67
C GLU A 77 20.42 11.25 25.90
N GLY A 78 19.72 12.13 26.61
CA GLY A 78 20.25 13.47 26.91
C GLY A 78 19.36 14.19 27.91
N ALA A 79 19.98 14.83 28.90
CA ALA A 79 19.31 15.72 29.85
C ALA A 79 19.13 17.15 29.30
N GLU A 80 19.65 17.40 28.10
CA GLU A 80 19.54 18.68 27.40
C GLU A 80 18.10 19.00 26.98
N THR A 81 17.85 20.28 26.69
CA THR A 81 16.55 20.73 26.19
C THR A 81 16.40 20.41 24.70
N ILE A 82 15.17 20.40 24.19
CA ILE A 82 14.90 20.22 22.76
C ILE A 82 15.70 21.23 21.92
N TYR A 83 15.66 22.49 22.31
CA TYR A 83 16.35 23.55 21.56
C TYR A 83 17.87 23.37 21.58
N ASP A 84 18.46 23.06 22.74
CA ASP A 84 19.91 22.87 22.87
C ASP A 84 20.42 21.68 22.05
N ALA A 85 19.64 20.59 21.99
CA ALA A 85 20.00 19.42 21.19
C ALA A 85 20.07 19.70 19.68
N LEU A 86 19.24 20.61 19.16
CA LEU A 86 19.29 21.07 17.77
C LEU A 86 20.36 22.14 17.58
N LEU A 87 20.58 22.98 18.59
CA LEU A 87 21.62 23.99 18.59
C LEU A 87 23.02 23.37 18.47
N GLU A 88 23.24 22.23 19.13
CA GLU A 88 24.50 21.47 19.07
C GLU A 88 24.86 21.01 17.65
N VAL A 89 23.86 20.71 16.80
CA VAL A 89 24.11 20.37 15.38
C VAL A 89 24.75 21.53 14.62
N LYS A 90 24.46 22.76 15.02
CA LYS A 90 24.99 23.99 14.42
C LYS A 90 26.16 24.58 15.20
N ARG A 91 26.74 23.82 16.15
CA ARG A 91 27.89 24.24 16.95
C ARG A 91 29.06 24.80 16.15
N PRO A 92 29.46 24.25 14.98
CA PRO A 92 30.53 24.85 14.18
C PRO A 92 30.23 26.30 13.78
N ILE A 93 28.96 26.62 13.47
CA ILE A 93 28.52 27.98 13.11
C ILE A 93 28.53 28.90 14.33
N LEU A 94 28.12 28.40 15.50
CA LEU A 94 28.14 29.15 16.75
C LEU A 94 29.57 29.46 17.22
N GLU A 95 30.47 28.49 17.07
CA GLU A 95 31.90 28.68 17.34
C GLU A 95 32.50 29.72 16.38
N MET A 96 32.10 29.74 15.11
CA MET A 96 32.48 30.81 14.17
C MET A 96 31.96 32.19 14.63
N GLU A 97 30.71 32.29 15.10
CA GLU A 97 30.14 33.53 15.65
C GLU A 97 30.93 34.04 16.87
N GLU A 98 31.26 33.14 17.80
CA GLU A 98 32.07 33.48 18.97
C GLU A 98 33.49 33.90 18.59
N GLN A 99 34.09 33.24 17.61
CA GLN A 99 35.40 33.59 17.09
C GLN A 99 35.40 34.96 16.39
N LEU A 100 34.35 35.29 15.62
CA LEU A 100 34.17 36.62 15.03
C LEU A 100 34.09 37.70 16.11
N ARG A 101 33.27 37.50 17.15
CA ARG A 101 33.17 38.43 18.29
C ARG A 101 34.49 38.59 19.05
N ARG A 102 35.25 37.50 19.20
CA ARG A 102 36.57 37.53 19.84
C ARG A 102 37.56 38.34 19.00
N LEU A 103 37.60 38.12 17.68
CA LEU A 103 38.44 38.90 16.76
C LEU A 103 38.08 40.39 16.80
N GLU A 104 36.80 40.75 16.83
CA GLU A 104 36.34 42.14 16.96
C GLU A 104 36.85 42.82 18.25
N LEU A 105 36.87 42.08 19.36
CA LEU A 105 37.41 42.57 20.63
C LEU A 105 38.93 42.73 20.57
N GLU A 106 39.64 41.74 20.04
CA GLU A 106 41.09 41.76 19.91
C GLU A 106 41.60 42.85 18.96
N MET A 107 40.85 43.15 17.91
CA MET A 107 41.15 44.23 16.96
C MET A 107 41.11 45.62 17.60
N LYS A 108 40.38 45.81 18.71
CA LYS A 108 40.36 47.10 19.44
C LYS A 108 41.71 47.43 20.08
N SER A 109 42.52 46.42 20.39
CA SER A 109 43.82 46.54 21.05
C SER A 109 45.01 46.25 20.14
N ALA A 110 44.79 45.74 18.93
CA ALA A 110 45.83 45.40 17.98
C ALA A 110 46.30 46.61 17.15
N SER A 111 47.55 46.61 16.70
CA SER A 111 48.12 47.67 15.85
C SER A 111 49.19 47.14 14.90
N GLY A 112 49.42 47.84 13.78
CA GLY A 112 50.40 47.43 12.76
C GLY A 112 50.04 46.10 12.09
N ASP A 113 51.07 45.27 11.83
CA ASP A 113 50.95 43.99 11.12
C ASP A 113 50.00 42.99 11.82
N GLU A 114 49.86 43.06 13.15
CA GLU A 114 48.94 42.20 13.91
C GLU A 114 47.47 42.52 13.60
N LEU A 115 47.15 43.81 13.38
CA LEU A 115 45.79 44.23 13.01
C LEU A 115 45.44 43.77 11.59
N GLU A 116 46.39 43.86 10.65
CA GLU A 116 46.17 43.44 9.27
C GLU A 116 45.96 41.92 9.16
N ALA A 117 46.72 41.13 9.92
CA ALA A 117 46.52 39.69 10.01
C ALA A 117 45.14 39.31 10.58
N LYS A 118 44.69 39.99 11.66
CA LYS A 118 43.37 39.75 12.26
C LYS A 118 42.22 40.19 11.34
N LEU A 119 42.37 41.30 10.61
CA LEU A 119 41.41 41.74 9.59
C LEU A 119 41.25 40.71 8.47
N ALA A 120 42.36 40.14 7.97
CA ALA A 120 42.33 39.11 6.94
C ALA A 120 41.70 37.79 7.45
N GLN A 121 41.92 37.44 8.72
CA GLN A 121 41.26 36.30 9.35
C GLN A 121 39.75 36.55 9.53
N TYR A 122 39.37 37.73 10.02
CA TYR A 122 37.97 38.13 10.18
C TYR A 122 37.23 38.11 8.85
N GLY A 123 37.83 38.67 7.78
CA GLY A 123 37.21 38.68 6.45
C GLY A 123 36.93 37.27 5.90
N ARG A 124 37.87 36.32 6.07
CA ARG A 124 37.67 34.92 5.68
C ARG A 124 36.56 34.24 6.49
N LEU A 125 36.62 34.39 7.82
CA LEU A 125 35.66 33.77 8.73
C LEU A 125 34.25 34.34 8.54
N ASN A 126 34.11 35.65 8.30
CA ASN A 126 32.83 36.28 8.04
C ASN A 126 32.24 35.81 6.70
N HIS A 127 33.07 35.63 5.68
CA HIS A 127 32.63 35.06 4.40
C HIS A 127 32.15 33.61 4.57
N GLU A 128 32.89 32.77 5.30
CA GLU A 128 32.47 31.40 5.62
C GLU A 128 31.16 31.36 6.43
N PHE A 129 31.03 32.25 7.42
CA PHE A 129 29.82 32.38 8.24
C PHE A 129 28.59 32.82 7.42
N GLU A 130 28.77 33.76 6.48
CA GLU A 130 27.74 34.18 5.54
C GLU A 130 27.34 33.04 4.59
N MET A 131 28.31 32.31 4.03
CA MET A 131 28.05 31.16 3.16
C MET A 131 27.33 30.02 3.89
N ALA A 132 27.64 29.81 5.18
CA ALA A 132 26.95 28.84 6.03
C ALA A 132 25.57 29.33 6.51
N ASN A 133 25.14 30.53 6.09
CA ASN A 133 23.88 31.16 6.49
C ASN A 133 23.75 31.34 8.02
N GLY A 134 24.86 31.68 8.69
CA GLY A 134 24.95 31.70 10.14
C GLY A 134 23.97 32.65 10.84
N TYR A 135 23.66 33.80 10.22
CA TYR A 135 22.68 34.76 10.76
C TYR A 135 21.26 34.20 10.87
N ALA A 136 20.88 33.29 9.98
CA ALA A 136 19.55 32.66 9.98
C ALA A 136 19.50 31.38 10.82
N CYS A 137 20.62 30.93 11.38
CA CYS A 137 20.72 29.64 12.07
C CYS A 137 19.67 29.45 13.18
N ARG A 138 19.48 30.46 14.04
CA ARG A 138 18.48 30.39 15.13
C ARG A 138 17.05 30.35 14.59
N SER A 139 16.75 31.15 13.57
CA SER A 139 15.45 31.16 12.89
C SER A 139 15.17 29.86 12.15
N GLU A 140 16.19 29.24 11.55
CA GLU A 140 16.09 27.93 10.90
C GLU A 140 15.74 26.85 11.93
N ILE A 141 16.40 26.81 13.09
CA ILE A 141 16.08 25.89 14.19
C ILE A 141 14.62 26.07 14.64
N THR A 142 14.20 27.30 14.92
CA THR A 142 12.81 27.60 15.31
C THR A 142 11.81 27.19 14.22
N GLY A 143 12.13 27.46 12.95
CA GLY A 143 11.29 27.08 11.81
C GLY A 143 11.12 25.57 11.67
N VAL A 144 12.20 24.80 11.84
CA VAL A 144 12.17 23.33 11.80
C VAL A 144 11.37 22.77 12.99
N LEU A 145 11.58 23.28 14.20
CA LEU A 145 10.83 22.82 15.39
C LEU A 145 9.33 23.10 15.27
N LYS A 146 8.95 24.31 14.84
CA LYS A 146 7.54 24.64 14.59
C LYS A 146 6.95 23.79 13.47
N GLY A 147 7.70 23.57 12.39
CA GLY A 147 7.28 22.72 11.27
C GLY A 147 7.07 21.26 11.64
N LEU A 148 7.73 20.77 12.69
CA LEU A 148 7.56 19.43 13.25
C LEU A 148 6.50 19.37 14.38
N GLY A 149 5.76 20.47 14.58
CA GLY A 149 4.64 20.54 15.52
C GLY A 149 5.05 20.70 16.99
N PHE A 150 6.17 21.40 17.26
CA PHE A 150 6.52 21.85 18.61
C PHE A 150 6.13 23.31 18.84
N GLU A 151 5.50 23.60 19.98
CA GLU A 151 5.23 24.96 20.42
C GLU A 151 6.47 25.59 21.08
N GLU A 152 6.58 26.92 21.06
CA GLU A 152 7.75 27.63 21.61
C GLU A 152 7.97 27.34 23.10
N ASP A 153 6.89 27.19 23.87
CA ASP A 153 6.94 26.85 25.29
C ASP A 153 7.58 25.47 25.54
N GLU A 154 7.54 24.58 24.54
CA GLU A 154 8.09 23.23 24.63
C GLU A 154 9.60 23.17 24.36
N PHE A 155 10.19 24.21 23.78
CA PHE A 155 11.60 24.23 23.39
C PHE A 155 12.54 24.04 24.58
N THR A 156 12.10 24.44 25.78
CA THR A 156 12.85 24.34 27.03
C THR A 156 12.65 23.01 27.76
N LYS A 157 11.77 22.13 27.28
CA LYS A 157 11.53 20.83 27.91
C LYS A 157 12.74 19.92 27.72
N PRO A 158 13.12 19.14 28.76
CA PRO A 158 14.20 18.17 28.65
C PRO A 158 13.79 16.98 27.78
N ILE A 159 14.72 16.44 27.00
CA ILE A 159 14.48 15.30 26.10
C ILE A 159 14.00 14.05 26.84
N THR A 160 14.45 13.85 28.09
CA THR A 160 14.02 12.71 28.92
C THR A 160 12.53 12.70 29.25
N ALA A 161 11.86 13.86 29.23
CA ALA A 161 10.42 13.98 29.50
C ALA A 161 9.55 13.77 28.25
N LEU A 162 10.17 13.61 27.08
CA LEU A 162 9.46 13.45 25.81
C LEU A 162 8.99 12.01 25.59
N SER A 163 7.82 11.89 24.97
CA SER A 163 7.34 10.61 24.43
C SER A 163 8.26 10.11 23.30
N GLY A 164 8.25 8.80 23.02
CA GLY A 164 9.06 8.22 21.93
C GLY A 164 8.86 8.91 20.58
N GLY A 165 7.61 9.21 20.21
CA GLY A 165 7.32 9.94 18.96
C GLY A 165 7.82 11.39 18.96
N GLN A 166 7.81 12.09 20.11
CA GLN A 166 8.44 13.40 20.21
C GLN A 166 9.97 13.31 20.08
N LYS A 167 10.61 12.28 20.63
CA LYS A 167 12.05 12.05 20.45
C LYS A 167 12.39 11.82 18.98
N THR A 168 11.63 10.99 18.26
CA THR A 168 11.81 10.78 16.81
C THR A 168 11.68 12.10 16.03
N ARG A 169 10.74 12.98 16.41
CA ARG A 169 10.62 14.32 15.82
C ARG A 169 11.85 15.19 16.06
N VAL A 170 12.39 15.22 17.28
CA VAL A 170 13.63 15.95 17.60
C VAL A 170 14.79 15.42 16.75
N SER A 171 14.93 14.10 16.65
CA SER A 171 15.93 13.45 15.81
C SER A 171 15.81 13.81 14.33
N LEU A 172 14.59 13.78 13.79
CA LEU A 172 14.31 14.24 12.43
C LEU A 172 14.74 15.71 12.27
N GLY A 173 14.40 16.58 13.23
CA GLY A 173 14.83 17.98 13.22
C GLY A 173 16.35 18.14 13.18
N LYS A 174 17.09 17.38 14.02
CA LYS A 174 18.56 17.36 14.00
C LYS A 174 19.09 16.93 12.64
N LEU A 175 18.52 15.88 12.05
CA LEU A 175 18.92 15.35 10.76
C LEU A 175 18.70 16.34 9.61
N LEU A 176 17.53 17.00 9.57
CA LEU A 176 17.21 18.00 8.56
C LEU A 176 18.13 19.23 8.67
N LEU A 177 18.55 19.61 9.88
CA LEU A 177 19.47 20.73 10.10
C LEU A 177 20.91 20.45 9.65
N THR A 178 21.34 19.18 9.72
CA THR A 178 22.66 18.73 9.23
C THR A 178 22.78 18.86 7.70
N LYS A 179 21.67 18.77 6.96
CA LYS A 179 21.62 18.84 5.49
C LYS A 179 22.61 17.89 4.77
N PRO A 180 22.55 16.57 5.02
CA PRO A 180 23.42 15.59 4.35
C PRO A 180 23.14 15.49 2.83
N ASP A 181 24.12 15.06 2.05
CA ASP A 181 23.93 14.90 0.59
C ASP A 181 22.93 13.78 0.25
N ILE A 182 22.87 12.74 1.09
CA ILE A 182 21.93 11.63 1.00
C ILE A 182 21.14 11.54 2.32
N LEU A 183 19.82 11.64 2.22
CA LEU A 183 18.91 11.51 3.35
C LEU A 183 18.17 10.18 3.27
N LEU A 184 18.37 9.32 4.28
CA LEU A 184 17.70 8.03 4.41
C LEU A 184 16.69 8.10 5.55
N LEU A 185 15.40 7.94 5.25
CA LEU A 185 14.33 8.08 6.22
C LEU A 185 13.55 6.76 6.37
N ASP A 186 13.60 6.13 7.54
CA ASP A 186 12.80 4.95 7.85
C ASP A 186 11.51 5.34 8.58
N GLU A 187 10.38 5.30 7.86
CA GLU A 187 9.04 5.66 8.31
C GLU A 187 8.91 7.04 8.99
N PRO A 188 9.37 8.13 8.33
CA PRO A 188 9.42 9.46 8.96
C PRO A 188 8.04 10.07 9.25
N THR A 189 6.99 9.56 8.60
CA THR A 189 5.60 10.02 8.79
C THR A 189 4.97 9.49 10.06
N ASN A 190 5.53 8.42 10.65
CA ASN A 190 4.97 7.85 11.86
C ASN A 190 5.10 8.85 13.02
N HIS A 191 4.01 9.06 13.75
CA HIS A 191 3.91 10.00 14.87
C HIS A 191 3.94 11.49 14.50
N LEU A 192 3.95 11.84 13.20
CA LEU A 192 3.70 13.19 12.74
C LEU A 192 2.19 13.42 12.62
N ASP A 193 1.73 14.62 12.99
CA ASP A 193 0.38 15.03 12.68
C ASP A 193 0.27 15.52 11.23
N MET A 194 -0.95 15.80 10.83
CA MET A 194 -1.26 16.10 9.43
C MET A 194 -0.59 17.40 8.94
N GLU A 195 -0.44 18.38 9.82
CA GLU A 195 0.24 19.66 9.52
C GLU A 195 1.75 19.46 9.40
N SER A 196 2.36 18.70 10.32
CA SER A 196 3.79 18.38 10.27
C SER A 196 4.15 17.54 9.04
N ILE A 197 3.29 16.60 8.62
CA ILE A 197 3.49 15.82 7.38
C ILE A 197 3.47 16.76 6.17
N ALA A 198 2.51 17.70 6.10
CA ALA A 198 2.43 18.65 4.98
C ALA A 198 3.63 19.60 4.92
N TRP A 199 4.14 20.02 6.08
CA TRP A 199 5.38 20.78 6.17
C TRP A 199 6.58 19.95 5.68
N LEU A 200 6.71 18.69 6.13
CA LEU A 200 7.79 17.79 5.72
C LEU A 200 7.77 17.52 4.22
N GLU A 201 6.58 17.33 3.61
CA GLU A 201 6.43 17.20 2.16
C GLU A 201 7.02 18.41 1.42
N THR A 202 6.70 19.61 1.90
CA THR A 202 7.17 20.86 1.29
C THR A 202 8.68 21.00 1.45
N TYR A 203 9.21 20.67 2.63
CA TYR A 203 10.63 20.67 2.91
C TYR A 203 11.39 19.71 1.99
N LEU A 204 10.98 18.45 1.92
CA LEU A 204 11.66 17.40 1.13
C LEU A 204 11.56 17.64 -0.38
N LYS A 205 10.49 18.27 -0.87
CA LYS A 205 10.40 18.73 -2.27
C LYS A 205 11.47 19.74 -2.62
N SER A 206 11.72 20.70 -1.72
CA SER A 206 12.76 21.73 -1.90
C SER A 206 14.18 21.25 -1.57
N TYR A 207 14.32 20.02 -1.07
CA TYR A 207 15.61 19.49 -0.67
C TYR A 207 16.52 19.25 -1.86
N THR A 208 17.74 19.77 -1.76
CA THR A 208 18.76 19.66 -2.79
C THR A 208 19.50 18.33 -2.73
N GLY A 209 19.57 17.64 -1.60
CA GLY A 209 20.18 16.30 -1.58
C GLY A 209 19.31 15.24 -2.25
N ALA A 210 19.86 14.03 -2.37
CA ALA A 210 19.07 12.85 -2.69
C ALA A 210 18.31 12.37 -1.43
N VAL A 211 17.08 11.90 -1.61
CA VAL A 211 16.26 11.41 -0.50
C VAL A 211 15.77 10.00 -0.82
N LEU A 212 16.00 9.06 0.09
CA LEU A 212 15.44 7.72 0.05
C LEU A 212 14.51 7.54 1.25
N ILE A 213 13.24 7.23 0.97
CA ILE A 213 12.19 7.16 2.00
C ILE A 213 11.62 5.75 2.03
N VAL A 214 11.62 5.12 3.20
CA VAL A 214 10.74 3.99 3.50
C VAL A 214 9.49 4.58 4.14
N ALA A 215 8.34 4.51 3.47
CA ALA A 215 7.08 5.00 4.03
C ALA A 215 5.90 4.16 3.57
N HIS A 216 4.86 4.17 4.40
CA HIS A 216 3.56 3.54 4.13
C HIS A 216 2.44 4.56 3.87
N ASP A 217 2.76 5.86 3.82
CA ASP A 217 1.81 6.92 3.48
C ASP A 217 1.81 7.14 1.96
N ARG A 218 0.71 6.77 1.30
CA ARG A 218 0.56 6.87 -0.15
C ARG A 218 0.52 8.31 -0.65
N TYR A 219 -0.13 9.22 0.08
CA TYR A 219 -0.19 10.64 -0.32
C TYR A 219 1.18 11.30 -0.23
N PHE A 220 1.93 10.98 0.83
CA PHE A 220 3.28 11.47 1.02
C PHE A 220 4.21 11.00 -0.12
N LEU A 221 4.17 9.70 -0.42
CA LEU A 221 4.94 9.12 -1.53
C LEU A 221 4.54 9.73 -2.88
N ASP A 222 3.24 9.90 -3.14
CA ASP A 222 2.76 10.45 -4.41
C ASP A 222 3.24 11.89 -4.65
N ARG A 223 3.39 12.66 -3.58
CA ARG A 223 3.81 14.06 -3.65
C ARG A 223 5.32 14.26 -3.71
N VAL A 224 6.10 13.48 -2.98
CA VAL A 224 7.53 13.73 -2.79
C VAL A 224 8.39 12.95 -3.78
N VAL A 225 7.97 11.75 -4.16
CA VAL A 225 8.84 10.74 -4.77
C VAL A 225 8.68 10.71 -6.29
N THR A 226 9.81 10.50 -6.98
CA THR A 226 9.88 10.39 -8.45
C THR A 226 10.29 8.98 -8.93
N LYS A 227 10.75 8.12 -8.02
CA LYS A 227 11.19 6.75 -8.28
C LYS A 227 10.80 5.83 -7.12
N ILE A 228 10.24 4.66 -7.40
CA ILE A 228 9.87 3.66 -6.39
C ILE A 228 10.70 2.40 -6.60
N VAL A 229 11.33 1.91 -5.54
CA VAL A 229 12.01 0.62 -5.46
C VAL A 229 11.10 -0.31 -4.68
N GLU A 230 10.44 -1.22 -5.38
CA GLU A 230 9.63 -2.25 -4.76
C GLU A 230 10.50 -3.41 -4.30
N LEU A 231 10.32 -3.85 -3.05
CA LEU A 231 10.85 -5.09 -2.51
C LEU A 231 9.70 -6.09 -2.37
N ASP A 232 9.69 -7.10 -3.23
CA ASP A 232 8.72 -8.19 -3.20
C ASP A 232 9.41 -9.55 -3.28
N ASN A 233 9.11 -10.45 -2.34
CA ASN A 233 9.74 -11.78 -2.20
C ASN A 233 11.28 -11.78 -2.28
N GLY A 234 11.90 -10.72 -1.75
CA GLY A 234 13.35 -10.49 -1.74
C GLY A 234 13.90 -9.90 -3.03
N VAL A 235 13.12 -9.76 -4.09
CA VAL A 235 13.54 -9.16 -5.36
C VAL A 235 13.24 -7.66 -5.38
N GLY A 236 14.21 -6.87 -5.81
CA GLY A 236 14.09 -5.43 -5.96
C GLY A 236 13.72 -5.02 -7.39
N THR A 237 12.57 -4.38 -7.59
CA THR A 237 12.14 -3.86 -8.90
C THR A 237 12.02 -2.34 -8.87
N VAL A 238 12.53 -1.65 -9.88
CA VAL A 238 12.51 -0.18 -9.94
C VAL A 238 11.43 0.31 -10.88
N PHE A 239 10.63 1.26 -10.41
CA PHE A 239 9.57 1.93 -11.14
C PHE A 239 9.84 3.44 -11.18
N LEU A 240 9.74 4.03 -12.36
CA LEU A 240 9.81 5.48 -12.55
C LEU A 240 8.40 6.08 -12.49
N GLY A 241 8.25 7.13 -11.67
CA GLY A 241 7.00 7.82 -11.40
C GLY A 241 6.69 7.97 -9.91
N ASN A 242 5.58 8.62 -9.63
CA ASN A 242 5.00 8.71 -8.29
C ASN A 242 4.30 7.40 -7.89
N TYR A 243 3.73 7.36 -6.68
CA TYR A 243 3.05 6.17 -6.15
C TYR A 243 1.86 5.73 -7.01
N SER A 244 1.03 6.66 -7.46
CA SER A 244 -0.14 6.35 -8.29
C SER A 244 0.27 5.68 -9.61
N ALA A 245 1.27 6.24 -10.30
CA ALA A 245 1.77 5.65 -11.55
C ALA A 245 2.43 4.27 -11.35
N TYR A 246 3.07 4.05 -10.21
CA TYR A 246 3.58 2.73 -9.82
C TYR A 246 2.45 1.73 -9.60
N SER A 247 1.41 2.11 -8.85
CA SER A 247 0.26 1.24 -8.56
C SER A 247 -0.44 0.79 -9.84
N ASP A 248 -0.68 1.71 -10.77
CA ASP A 248 -1.28 1.41 -12.08
C ASP A 248 -0.40 0.47 -12.91
N LYS A 249 0.91 0.76 -13.01
CA LYS A 249 1.86 -0.10 -13.74
C LYS A 249 1.94 -1.49 -13.13
N LYS A 250 1.93 -1.60 -11.80
CA LYS A 250 1.96 -2.87 -11.09
C LYS A 250 0.70 -3.69 -11.38
N ALA A 251 -0.48 -3.06 -11.37
CA ALA A 251 -1.73 -3.71 -11.75
C ALA A 251 -1.67 -4.24 -13.19
N MET A 252 -1.19 -3.42 -14.15
CA MET A 252 -1.04 -3.83 -15.54
C MET A 252 -0.07 -5.01 -15.73
N LEU A 253 1.08 -4.98 -15.03
CA LEU A 253 2.06 -6.07 -15.06
C LEU A 253 1.49 -7.36 -14.47
N ARG A 254 0.74 -7.24 -13.37
CA ARG A 254 0.06 -8.38 -12.73
C ARG A 254 -0.98 -8.99 -13.66
N ASP A 255 -1.82 -8.18 -14.30
CA ASP A 255 -2.83 -8.64 -15.26
C ASP A 255 -2.20 -9.29 -16.49
N ALA A 256 -1.04 -8.79 -16.94
CA ALA A 256 -0.29 -9.40 -18.02
C ALA A 256 0.30 -10.77 -17.61
N GLN A 257 0.87 -10.88 -16.39
CA GLN A 257 1.39 -12.13 -15.84
C GLN A 257 0.30 -13.17 -15.63
N ILE A 258 -0.86 -12.78 -15.08
CA ILE A 258 -2.01 -13.68 -14.90
C ILE A 258 -2.49 -14.19 -16.25
N ARG A 259 -2.64 -13.32 -17.26
CA ARG A 259 -3.03 -13.75 -18.62
C ARG A 259 -2.01 -14.68 -19.25
N ALA A 260 -0.71 -14.38 -19.12
CA ALA A 260 0.35 -15.24 -19.62
C ALA A 260 0.33 -16.62 -18.95
N TYR A 261 0.15 -16.67 -17.62
CA TYR A 261 0.01 -17.90 -16.86
C TYR A 261 -1.22 -18.71 -17.29
N LEU A 262 -2.39 -18.07 -17.39
CA LEU A 262 -3.63 -18.73 -17.80
C LEU A 262 -3.52 -19.32 -19.21
N ASN A 263 -2.95 -18.57 -20.16
CA ASN A 263 -2.71 -19.04 -21.51
C ASN A 263 -1.73 -20.24 -21.53
N GLN A 264 -0.63 -20.16 -20.76
CA GLN A 264 0.31 -21.27 -20.66
C GLN A 264 -0.34 -22.51 -20.04
N GLN A 265 -1.18 -22.36 -19.01
CA GLN A 265 -1.90 -23.47 -18.38
C GLN A 265 -2.98 -24.08 -19.27
N GLN A 266 -3.61 -23.27 -20.13
CA GLN A 266 -4.52 -23.78 -21.16
C GLN A 266 -3.75 -24.58 -22.21
N GLU A 267 -2.61 -24.08 -22.68
CA GLU A 267 -1.76 -24.77 -23.65
C GLU A 267 -1.22 -26.09 -23.07
N ILE A 268 -0.75 -26.09 -21.82
CA ILE A 268 -0.29 -27.31 -21.12
C ILE A 268 -1.43 -28.32 -21.05
N ARG A 269 -2.63 -27.91 -20.63
CA ARG A 269 -3.81 -28.79 -20.56
C ARG A 269 -4.20 -29.35 -21.93
N HIS A 270 -4.14 -28.52 -22.97
CA HIS A 270 -4.43 -28.95 -24.33
C HIS A 270 -3.42 -30.01 -24.81
N GLN A 271 -2.13 -29.75 -24.64
CA GLN A 271 -1.07 -30.70 -25.01
C GLN A 271 -1.17 -32.02 -24.21
N GLU A 272 -1.48 -31.96 -22.91
CA GLU A 272 -1.71 -33.15 -22.06
C GLU A 272 -2.92 -33.97 -22.53
N ALA A 273 -4.03 -33.32 -22.92
CA ALA A 273 -5.20 -33.99 -23.47
C ALA A 273 -4.88 -34.70 -24.80
N VAL A 274 -4.12 -34.04 -25.66
CA VAL A 274 -3.65 -34.61 -26.94
C VAL A 274 -2.72 -35.79 -26.71
N ILE A 275 -1.78 -35.71 -25.76
CA ILE A 275 -0.91 -36.82 -25.36
C ILE A 275 -1.75 -38.01 -24.87
N THR A 276 -2.73 -37.76 -24.02
CA THR A 276 -3.61 -38.79 -23.46
C THR A 276 -4.42 -39.48 -24.56
N LYS A 277 -4.98 -38.70 -25.50
CA LYS A 277 -5.71 -39.21 -26.66
C LYS A 277 -4.79 -40.03 -27.57
N LEU A 278 -3.58 -39.56 -27.88
CA LEU A 278 -2.59 -40.29 -28.68
C LEU A 278 -2.14 -41.62 -28.02
N LYS A 279 -1.97 -41.63 -26.70
CA LYS A 279 -1.66 -42.85 -25.92
C LYS A 279 -2.82 -43.85 -25.95
N SER A 280 -4.08 -43.39 -25.94
CA SER A 280 -5.26 -44.26 -25.96
C SER A 280 -5.39 -45.12 -27.23
N PHE A 281 -4.84 -44.66 -28.36
CA PHE A 281 -4.91 -45.37 -29.63
C PHE A 281 -3.96 -46.57 -29.74
N ASN A 282 -3.03 -46.77 -28.78
CA ASN A 282 -2.15 -47.96 -28.67
C ASN A 282 -1.41 -48.38 -29.96
N ARG A 283 -1.12 -47.43 -30.86
CA ARG A 283 -0.34 -47.64 -32.09
C ARG A 283 1.08 -47.12 -31.92
N GLU A 284 2.07 -47.85 -32.44
CA GLU A 284 3.50 -47.54 -32.26
C GLU A 284 3.89 -46.12 -32.70
N LYS A 285 3.32 -45.64 -33.82
CA LYS A 285 3.54 -44.26 -34.30
C LYS A 285 2.89 -43.20 -33.39
N SER A 286 1.72 -43.50 -32.83
CA SER A 286 1.01 -42.60 -31.90
C SER A 286 1.72 -42.50 -30.55
N ILE A 287 2.30 -43.61 -30.08
CA ILE A 287 3.11 -43.66 -28.85
C ILE A 287 4.37 -42.81 -29.00
N ARG A 288 5.12 -42.94 -30.11
CA ARG A 288 6.31 -42.10 -30.36
C ARG A 288 5.97 -40.61 -30.48
N ARG A 289 4.82 -40.26 -31.07
CA ARG A 289 4.34 -38.86 -31.14
C ARG A 289 3.97 -38.31 -29.76
N ALA A 290 3.34 -39.12 -28.91
CA ALA A 290 3.04 -38.77 -27.52
C ALA A 290 4.34 -38.54 -26.71
N GLU A 291 5.32 -39.45 -26.81
CA GLU A 291 6.62 -39.33 -26.11
C GLU A 291 7.42 -38.09 -26.54
N SER A 292 7.36 -37.72 -27.82
CA SER A 292 8.02 -36.50 -28.33
C SER A 292 7.39 -35.23 -27.77
N ARG A 293 6.05 -35.18 -27.67
CA ARG A 293 5.32 -34.04 -27.09
C ARG A 293 5.50 -33.96 -25.57
N GLU A 294 5.57 -35.10 -24.88
CA GLU A 294 5.93 -35.14 -23.45
C GLU A 294 7.31 -34.54 -23.19
N LYS A 295 8.31 -34.91 -24.00
CA LYS A 295 9.66 -34.32 -23.90
C LYS A 295 9.70 -32.82 -24.23
N MET A 296 8.79 -32.33 -25.06
CA MET A 296 8.65 -30.89 -25.32
C MET A 296 8.03 -30.19 -24.12
N LEU A 297 6.96 -30.75 -23.55
CA LEU A 297 6.30 -30.25 -22.34
C LEU A 297 7.22 -30.21 -21.12
N GLU A 298 8.08 -31.21 -20.93
CA GLU A 298 9.08 -31.25 -19.85
C GLU A 298 10.15 -30.16 -19.98
N LYS A 299 10.38 -29.65 -21.19
CA LYS A 299 11.37 -28.57 -21.45
C LYS A 299 10.78 -27.17 -21.35
N ILE A 300 9.46 -27.04 -21.28
CA ILE A 300 8.82 -25.73 -21.12
C ILE A 300 9.06 -25.27 -19.67
N GLU A 301 9.71 -24.13 -19.51
CA GLU A 301 9.75 -23.44 -18.22
C GLU A 301 8.33 -23.03 -17.84
N ARG A 302 7.80 -23.68 -16.81
CA ARG A 302 6.47 -23.39 -16.28
C ARG A 302 6.54 -22.05 -15.56
N ILE A 303 5.68 -21.13 -15.98
CA ILE A 303 5.49 -19.86 -15.28
C ILE A 303 4.86 -20.23 -13.94
N ASP A 304 5.50 -19.82 -12.85
CA ASP A 304 4.94 -19.99 -11.52
C ASP A 304 3.59 -19.29 -11.42
N LYS A 305 2.65 -19.89 -10.69
CA LYS A 305 1.36 -19.24 -10.43
C LYS A 305 1.66 -17.89 -9.75
N PRO A 306 1.26 -16.75 -10.35
CA PRO A 306 1.44 -15.46 -9.68
C PRO A 306 0.79 -15.53 -8.30
N VAL A 307 1.49 -15.05 -7.26
CA VAL A 307 0.94 -15.05 -5.91
C VAL A 307 -0.37 -14.26 -5.94
N GLU A 308 -1.48 -14.96 -5.74
CA GLU A 308 -2.78 -14.32 -5.56
C GLU A 308 -2.73 -13.59 -4.21
N VAL A 309 -2.38 -12.31 -4.20
CA VAL A 309 -2.96 -11.41 -3.20
C VAL A 309 -4.44 -11.42 -3.54
N ASN A 310 -5.22 -12.25 -2.85
CA ASN A 310 -6.61 -12.48 -3.17
C ASN A 310 -7.41 -11.17 -3.10
N ASP A 311 -7.47 -10.42 -4.19
CA ASP A 311 -8.40 -9.29 -4.39
C ASP A 311 -9.87 -9.78 -4.36
N SER A 312 -10.07 -11.10 -4.39
CA SER A 312 -11.37 -11.78 -4.34
C SER A 312 -11.69 -12.40 -2.98
N MET A 313 -11.03 -12.03 -1.89
CA MET A 313 -11.52 -12.39 -0.54
C MET A 313 -12.68 -11.47 -0.16
N ASP A 314 -13.83 -11.83 -0.71
CA ASP A 314 -15.11 -11.14 -0.62
C ASP A 314 -15.71 -11.32 0.79
N ILE A 315 -15.04 -10.81 1.84
CA ILE A 315 -15.66 -10.77 3.16
C ILE A 315 -16.80 -9.75 3.10
N ARG A 316 -18.02 -10.25 3.27
CA ARG A 316 -19.18 -9.44 3.61
C ARG A 316 -19.23 -9.32 5.12
N LEU A 317 -18.95 -8.11 5.61
CA LEU A 317 -19.07 -7.77 7.02
C LEU A 317 -20.47 -7.21 7.23
N GLU A 318 -21.37 -8.04 7.73
CA GLU A 318 -22.70 -7.62 8.15
C GLU A 318 -22.80 -7.75 9.68
N PRO A 319 -23.24 -6.70 10.39
CA PRO A 319 -23.49 -6.81 11.82
C PRO A 319 -24.71 -7.71 12.05
N ASP A 320 -24.60 -8.68 12.94
CA ASP A 320 -25.69 -9.61 13.28
C ASP A 320 -26.90 -8.90 13.92
N VAL A 321 -26.69 -7.72 14.51
CA VAL A 321 -27.74 -6.94 15.19
C VAL A 321 -27.84 -5.53 14.62
N VAL A 322 -29.01 -5.20 14.07
CA VAL A 322 -29.32 -3.84 13.60
C VAL A 322 -29.60 -2.93 14.79
N SER A 323 -28.82 -1.85 14.91
CA SER A 323 -29.02 -0.79 15.91
C SER A 323 -30.15 0.18 15.53
N GLY A 324 -30.60 0.98 16.50
CA GLY A 324 -31.45 2.15 16.25
C GLY A 324 -30.80 3.15 15.29
N ASN A 325 -31.60 4.09 14.75
CA ASN A 325 -31.08 5.09 13.80
C ASN A 325 -30.09 6.07 14.47
N ASP A 326 -30.35 6.43 15.73
CA ASP A 326 -29.46 7.24 16.55
C ASP A 326 -28.54 6.30 17.33
N VAL A 327 -27.23 6.35 17.06
CA VAL A 327 -26.23 5.42 17.61
C VAL A 327 -25.53 6.03 18.81
N LEU A 328 -25.08 7.28 18.69
CA LEU A 328 -24.39 8.01 19.74
C LEU A 328 -24.82 9.48 19.73
N THR A 329 -25.13 10.01 20.91
CA THR A 329 -25.39 11.44 21.14
C THR A 329 -24.46 11.93 22.22
N VAL A 330 -23.63 12.91 21.89
CA VAL A 330 -22.71 13.58 22.82
C VAL A 330 -23.17 15.02 22.95
N LYS A 331 -23.37 15.48 24.20
CA LYS A 331 -23.79 16.85 24.50
C LYS A 331 -22.90 17.49 25.56
N ASP A 332 -22.47 18.71 25.30
CA ASP A 332 -21.71 19.58 26.20
C ASP A 332 -20.51 18.88 26.88
N LEU A 333 -19.80 18.03 26.13
CA LEU A 333 -18.74 17.21 26.69
C LEU A 333 -17.48 18.04 26.94
N ARG A 334 -16.92 17.91 28.15
CA ARG A 334 -15.65 18.54 28.54
C ARG A 334 -14.70 17.53 29.16
N LYS A 335 -13.42 17.66 28.83
CA LYS A 335 -12.36 16.92 29.50
C LYS A 335 -11.09 17.73 29.69
N SER A 336 -10.52 17.60 30.89
CA SER A 336 -9.23 18.16 31.29
C SER A 336 -8.40 17.12 32.05
N PHE A 337 -7.07 17.23 31.93
CA PHE A 337 -6.12 16.52 32.76
C PHE A 337 -5.25 17.54 33.50
N GLY A 338 -5.49 17.70 34.81
CA GLY A 338 -4.81 18.73 35.59
C GLY A 338 -5.12 20.13 35.08
N SER A 339 -4.10 20.87 34.65
CA SER A 339 -4.23 22.20 34.04
C SER A 339 -4.46 22.17 32.53
N GLN A 340 -4.31 21.02 31.87
CA GLN A 340 -4.43 20.89 30.42
C GLN A 340 -5.87 20.59 30.03
N LEU A 341 -6.55 21.58 29.45
CA LEU A 341 -7.87 21.41 28.84
C LEU A 341 -7.72 20.78 27.46
N LEU A 342 -8.36 19.63 27.23
CA LEU A 342 -8.32 18.93 25.94
C LEU A 342 -9.40 19.48 24.99
N PHE A 343 -10.66 19.43 25.44
CA PHE A 343 -11.81 19.91 24.68
C PHE A 343 -12.94 20.37 25.60
N GLU A 344 -13.75 21.30 25.12
CA GLU A 344 -14.86 21.92 25.85
C GLU A 344 -16.05 22.17 24.90
N HIS A 345 -17.28 22.08 25.41
CA HIS A 345 -18.53 22.29 24.66
C HIS A 345 -18.62 21.43 23.38
N VAL A 346 -18.35 20.13 23.51
CA VAL A 346 -18.40 19.21 22.39
C VAL A 346 -19.80 18.63 22.22
N ASP A 347 -20.43 18.95 21.08
CA ASP A 347 -21.76 18.47 20.70
C ASP A 347 -21.72 17.79 19.34
N PHE A 348 -22.07 16.49 19.29
CA PHE A 348 -22.26 15.80 18.02
C PHE A 348 -23.17 14.58 18.16
N GLU A 349 -23.78 14.21 17.03
CA GLU A 349 -24.64 13.03 16.90
C GLU A 349 -24.10 12.12 15.80
N VAL A 350 -24.20 10.82 16.02
CA VAL A 350 -23.79 9.78 15.08
C VAL A 350 -25.02 8.95 14.72
N LYS A 351 -25.28 8.83 13.43
CA LYS A 351 -26.38 8.05 12.87
C LYS A 351 -25.89 6.72 12.33
N ARG A 352 -26.83 5.77 12.22
CA ARG A 352 -26.54 4.44 11.73
C ARG A 352 -26.01 4.47 10.29
N GLY A 353 -24.90 3.76 10.05
CA GLY A 353 -24.26 3.64 8.75
C GLY A 353 -23.32 4.80 8.42
N GLU A 354 -23.17 5.78 9.33
CA GLU A 354 -22.14 6.80 9.18
C GLU A 354 -20.75 6.22 9.47
N ARG A 355 -19.78 6.64 8.65
CA ARG A 355 -18.34 6.41 8.87
C ARG A 355 -17.70 7.76 9.14
N ILE A 356 -17.28 7.97 10.37
CA ILE A 356 -16.85 9.27 10.87
C ILE A 356 -15.36 9.18 11.23
N ALA A 357 -14.55 10.01 10.58
CA ALA A 357 -13.15 10.19 10.95
C ALA A 357 -13.00 11.37 11.92
N ILE A 358 -12.33 11.16 13.04
CA ILE A 358 -11.89 12.21 13.94
C ILE A 358 -10.45 12.56 13.58
N ILE A 359 -10.22 13.82 13.22
CA ILE A 359 -8.90 14.37 12.91
C ILE A 359 -8.56 15.51 13.88
N GLY A 360 -7.28 15.86 13.94
CA GLY A 360 -6.78 16.96 14.77
C GLY A 360 -5.33 16.71 15.20
N ASN A 361 -4.69 17.74 15.76
CA ASN A 361 -3.28 17.68 16.13
C ASN A 361 -3.01 16.66 17.26
N ASN A 362 -1.76 16.27 17.44
CA ASN A 362 -1.38 15.34 18.49
C ASN A 362 -1.60 15.96 19.88
N GLY A 363 -2.07 15.15 20.84
CA GLY A 363 -2.33 15.62 22.21
C GLY A 363 -3.63 16.44 22.40
N THR A 364 -4.47 16.56 21.38
CA THR A 364 -5.79 17.23 21.46
C THR A 364 -6.86 16.43 22.21
N GLY A 365 -6.65 15.13 22.44
CA GLY A 365 -7.56 14.28 23.22
C GLY A 365 -8.44 13.30 22.42
N LYS A 366 -8.10 13.02 21.15
CA LYS A 366 -8.84 12.10 20.26
C LYS A 366 -9.04 10.70 20.87
N THR A 367 -7.95 10.04 21.28
CA THR A 367 -7.98 8.78 22.03
C THR A 367 -8.78 8.87 23.32
N THR A 368 -8.63 9.98 24.06
CA THR A 368 -9.38 10.20 25.30
C THR A 368 -10.88 10.24 25.04
N LEU A 369 -11.33 10.87 23.94
CA LEU A 369 -12.73 10.88 23.55
C LEU A 369 -13.26 9.47 23.30
N LEU A 370 -12.52 8.63 22.56
CA LEU A 370 -12.92 7.24 22.32
C LEU A 370 -13.02 6.44 23.63
N LYS A 371 -12.06 6.63 24.55
CA LYS A 371 -12.07 6.00 25.88
C LYS A 371 -13.25 6.45 26.75
N ILE A 372 -13.66 7.72 26.63
CA ILE A 372 -14.85 8.24 27.31
C ILE A 372 -16.13 7.64 26.72
N ILE A 373 -16.25 7.57 25.39
CA ILE A 373 -17.40 6.95 24.72
C ILE A 373 -17.54 5.48 25.09
N ASN A 374 -16.41 4.77 25.17
CA ASN A 374 -16.36 3.37 25.59
C ASN A 374 -16.49 3.18 27.13
N ARG A 375 -16.77 4.24 27.89
CA ARG A 375 -16.95 4.25 29.35
C ARG A 375 -15.74 3.75 30.15
N MET A 376 -14.55 3.74 29.56
CA MET A 376 -13.30 3.42 30.24
C MET A 376 -12.79 4.59 31.10
N LEU A 377 -13.17 5.82 30.73
CA LEU A 377 -12.75 7.03 31.43
C LEU A 377 -13.95 7.97 31.63
N PRO A 378 -14.14 8.54 32.84
CA PRO A 378 -15.23 9.48 33.07
C PRO A 378 -14.94 10.85 32.44
N SER A 379 -15.98 11.46 31.86
CA SER A 379 -15.96 12.88 31.49
C SER A 379 -16.03 13.78 32.72
N ASP A 380 -15.59 15.03 32.58
CA ASP A 380 -15.67 16.00 33.67
C ASP A 380 -17.07 16.65 33.70
N THR A 381 -17.57 17.06 32.53
CA THR A 381 -18.96 17.52 32.32
C THR A 381 -19.50 17.00 30.98
N GLY A 382 -20.81 17.12 30.80
CA GLY A 382 -21.53 16.68 29.59
C GLY A 382 -22.19 15.32 29.73
N GLU A 383 -22.98 14.97 28.73
CA GLU A 383 -23.78 13.74 28.70
C GLU A 383 -23.50 12.93 27.43
N ILE A 384 -23.31 11.61 27.60
CA ILE A 384 -23.16 10.65 26.51
C ILE A 384 -24.29 9.64 26.57
N ARG A 385 -25.09 9.60 25.51
CA ARG A 385 -26.19 8.64 25.35
C ARG A 385 -25.90 7.71 24.18
N LEU A 386 -25.95 6.41 24.46
CA LEU A 386 -25.91 5.37 23.44
C LEU A 386 -27.32 5.01 23.00
N GLY A 387 -27.48 4.73 21.72
CA GLY A 387 -28.73 4.29 21.11
C GLY A 387 -29.22 2.93 21.59
N SER A 388 -30.39 2.54 21.09
CA SER A 388 -30.96 1.22 21.37
C SER A 388 -30.20 0.11 20.64
N LYS A 389 -29.86 -0.97 21.37
CA LYS A 389 -29.15 -2.15 20.85
C LYS A 389 -27.80 -1.83 20.20
N VAL A 390 -27.07 -0.85 20.73
CA VAL A 390 -25.73 -0.51 20.28
C VAL A 390 -24.71 -1.42 20.98
N HIS A 391 -23.96 -2.17 20.18
CA HIS A 391 -22.86 -3.03 20.64
C HIS A 391 -21.54 -2.44 20.14
N ILE A 392 -20.71 -1.98 21.08
CA ILE A 392 -19.46 -1.29 20.80
C ILE A 392 -18.34 -2.33 20.62
N GLY A 393 -17.66 -2.28 19.48
CA GLY A 393 -16.37 -2.92 19.28
C GLY A 393 -15.28 -1.86 19.35
N TYR A 394 -14.32 -2.01 20.26
CA TYR A 394 -13.24 -1.03 20.46
C TYR A 394 -11.89 -1.61 20.06
N TYR A 395 -11.14 -0.86 19.24
CA TYR A 395 -9.77 -1.14 18.85
C TYR A 395 -8.85 -0.07 19.45
N ASP A 396 -7.94 -0.49 20.32
CA ASP A 396 -6.94 0.38 20.98
C ASP A 396 -5.55 0.11 20.40
N GLN A 397 -4.80 1.17 20.17
CA GLN A 397 -3.42 1.13 19.69
C GLN A 397 -2.47 0.40 20.66
N GLU A 398 -2.66 0.54 21.98
CA GLU A 398 -1.73 0.03 23.00
C GLU A 398 -2.22 -1.27 23.68
N HIS A 399 -3.54 -1.51 23.65
CA HIS A 399 -4.19 -2.61 24.34
C HIS A 399 -4.81 -3.61 23.36
N GLN A 400 -3.97 -4.21 22.53
CA GLN A 400 -4.35 -5.44 21.84
C GLN A 400 -4.48 -6.54 22.90
N VAL A 401 -5.71 -6.84 23.33
CA VAL A 401 -6.00 -7.97 24.22
C VAL A 401 -5.80 -9.27 23.44
N LEU A 402 -4.53 -9.62 23.25
CA LEU A 402 -4.05 -10.81 22.58
C LEU A 402 -3.28 -11.66 23.59
N HIS A 403 -3.61 -12.94 23.67
CA HIS A 403 -2.89 -13.86 24.53
C HIS A 403 -1.62 -14.36 23.82
N MET A 404 -0.47 -13.81 24.22
CA MET A 404 0.84 -14.05 23.60
C MET A 404 1.24 -15.54 23.52
N GLU A 405 0.71 -16.36 24.43
CA GLU A 405 0.99 -17.79 24.55
C GLU A 405 0.20 -18.67 23.56
N LYS A 406 -0.81 -18.11 22.88
CA LYS A 406 -1.74 -18.86 22.02
C LYS A 406 -1.37 -18.77 20.55
N THR A 407 -1.86 -19.73 19.77
CA THR A 407 -1.81 -19.67 18.31
C THR A 407 -2.87 -18.70 17.77
N LEU A 408 -2.70 -18.19 16.55
CA LEU A 408 -3.70 -17.33 15.91
C LEU A 408 -5.06 -18.02 15.80
N PHE A 409 -5.05 -19.31 15.47
CA PHE A 409 -6.26 -20.11 15.37
C PHE A 409 -6.97 -20.24 16.72
N ASP A 410 -6.24 -20.61 17.78
CA ASP A 410 -6.81 -20.82 19.11
C ASP A 410 -7.36 -19.51 19.71
N GLU A 411 -6.66 -18.39 19.49
CA GLU A 411 -7.10 -17.09 19.97
C GLU A 411 -8.47 -16.68 19.41
N ILE A 412 -8.73 -16.95 18.13
CA ILE A 412 -10.02 -16.68 17.49
C ILE A 412 -11.06 -17.72 17.92
N GLN A 413 -10.70 -19.00 17.94
CA GLN A 413 -11.60 -20.10 18.32
C GLN A 413 -12.12 -19.94 19.76
N ASP A 414 -11.26 -19.52 20.70
CA ASP A 414 -11.64 -19.30 22.10
C ASP A 414 -12.60 -18.12 22.26
N THR A 415 -12.43 -17.08 21.43
CA THR A 415 -13.30 -15.90 21.44
C THR A 415 -14.65 -16.22 20.79
N TYR A 416 -14.65 -17.06 19.76
CA TYR A 416 -15.84 -17.44 18.98
C TYR A 416 -16.00 -18.96 18.89
N PRO A 417 -16.41 -19.66 19.98
CA PRO A 417 -16.45 -21.12 20.02
C PRO A 417 -17.46 -21.74 19.05
N THR A 418 -18.43 -20.96 18.58
CA THR A 418 -19.49 -21.37 17.65
C THR A 418 -19.06 -21.38 16.19
N MET A 419 -17.90 -20.80 15.87
CA MET A 419 -17.40 -20.74 14.49
C MET A 419 -16.75 -22.06 14.07
N ASN A 420 -16.95 -22.44 12.81
CA ASN A 420 -16.31 -23.60 12.22
C ASN A 420 -14.85 -23.29 11.85
N ASN A 421 -13.99 -24.31 11.91
CA ASN A 421 -12.56 -24.19 11.56
C ASN A 421 -12.34 -23.56 10.17
N THR A 422 -13.20 -23.86 9.19
CA THR A 422 -13.13 -23.28 7.84
C THR A 422 -13.41 -21.78 7.85
N GLN A 423 -14.37 -21.31 8.66
CA GLN A 423 -14.70 -19.88 8.75
C GLN A 423 -13.56 -19.09 9.40
N ILE A 424 -12.95 -19.65 10.45
CA ILE A 424 -11.78 -19.05 11.11
C ILE A 424 -10.60 -18.97 10.15
N ARG A 425 -10.31 -20.07 9.43
CA ARG A 425 -9.25 -20.09 8.41
C ARG A 425 -9.49 -19.12 7.28
N ASN A 426 -10.74 -19.00 6.79
CA ASN A 426 -11.08 -18.04 5.75
C ASN A 426 -10.93 -16.60 6.23
N THR A 427 -11.30 -16.32 7.48
CA THR A 427 -11.13 -14.99 8.08
C THR A 427 -9.65 -14.65 8.22
N LEU A 428 -8.85 -15.56 8.80
CA LEU A 428 -7.40 -15.39 8.93
C LEU A 428 -6.72 -15.22 7.56
N ALA A 429 -7.12 -16.02 6.56
CA ALA A 429 -6.60 -15.93 5.19
C ALA A 429 -6.89 -14.57 4.55
N SER A 430 -8.04 -13.96 4.88
CA SER A 430 -8.39 -12.63 4.40
C SER A 430 -7.53 -11.51 5.00
N PHE A 431 -6.92 -11.77 6.16
CA PHE A 431 -5.89 -10.92 6.76
C PHE A 431 -4.47 -11.38 6.41
N LEU A 432 -4.31 -12.11 5.30
CA LEU A 432 -3.05 -12.63 4.77
C LEU A 432 -2.34 -13.67 5.66
N PHE A 433 -3.06 -14.31 6.59
CA PHE A 433 -2.53 -15.46 7.32
C PHE A 433 -2.94 -16.76 6.61
N THR A 434 -2.01 -17.37 5.90
CA THR A 434 -2.30 -18.54 5.04
C THR A 434 -1.48 -19.76 5.43
N GLY A 435 -1.93 -20.95 5.02
CA GLY A 435 -1.21 -22.20 5.28
C GLY A 435 -0.93 -22.43 6.77
N ASP A 436 0.36 -22.52 7.11
CA ASP A 436 0.84 -22.82 8.46
C ASP A 436 0.90 -21.58 9.38
N ASP A 437 0.67 -20.37 8.85
CA ASP A 437 0.68 -19.13 9.64
C ASP A 437 -0.35 -19.16 10.77
N VAL A 438 -1.47 -19.88 10.57
CA VAL A 438 -2.55 -20.00 11.56
C VAL A 438 -2.09 -20.69 12.85
N PHE A 439 -0.99 -21.43 12.80
CA PHE A 439 -0.41 -22.16 13.94
C PHE A 439 0.76 -21.41 14.61
N LYS A 440 1.16 -20.25 14.08
CA LYS A 440 2.18 -19.40 14.72
C LYS A 440 1.67 -18.92 16.08
N LEU A 441 2.59 -18.72 17.03
CA LEU A 441 2.27 -18.11 18.31
C LEU A 441 2.21 -16.59 18.15
N ILE A 442 1.28 -15.95 18.88
CA ILE A 442 1.09 -14.50 18.83
C ILE A 442 2.36 -13.74 19.25
N ARG A 443 3.15 -14.27 20.18
CA ARG A 443 4.42 -13.65 20.60
C ARG A 443 5.48 -13.58 19.49
N ASP A 444 5.40 -14.47 18.50
CA ASP A 444 6.37 -14.56 17.40
C ASP A 444 5.98 -13.64 16.22
N LEU A 445 4.79 -13.01 16.28
CA LEU A 445 4.28 -12.11 15.27
C LEU A 445 4.89 -10.71 15.38
N SER A 446 5.16 -10.10 14.22
CA SER A 446 5.51 -8.69 14.11
C SER A 446 4.39 -7.78 14.63
N GLY A 447 4.70 -6.50 14.92
CA GLY A 447 3.68 -5.53 15.34
C GLY A 447 2.53 -5.39 14.33
N GLY A 448 2.84 -5.33 13.03
CA GLY A 448 1.83 -5.27 11.97
C GLY A 448 0.98 -6.54 11.90
N GLU A 449 1.58 -7.72 12.03
CA GLU A 449 0.82 -8.98 12.10
C GLU A 449 -0.12 -9.04 13.31
N ARG A 450 0.34 -8.64 14.50
CA ARG A 450 -0.51 -8.56 15.69
C ARG A 450 -1.68 -7.60 15.46
N GLY A 451 -1.41 -6.44 14.84
CA GLY A 451 -2.45 -5.51 14.39
C GLY A 451 -3.51 -6.15 13.49
N ARG A 452 -3.09 -6.97 12.51
CA ARG A 452 -4.01 -7.71 11.63
C ARG A 452 -4.88 -8.71 12.40
N VAL A 453 -4.31 -9.45 13.36
CA VAL A 453 -5.07 -10.39 14.19
C VAL A 453 -6.10 -9.66 15.04
N SER A 454 -5.73 -8.52 15.64
CA SER A 454 -6.68 -7.70 16.41
C SER A 454 -7.80 -7.15 15.54
N LEU A 455 -7.49 -6.70 14.32
CA LEU A 455 -8.51 -6.29 13.35
C LEU A 455 -9.40 -7.47 12.97
N ALA A 456 -8.85 -8.67 12.74
CA ALA A 456 -9.64 -9.86 12.47
C ALA A 456 -10.60 -10.19 13.62
N LYS A 457 -10.13 -10.15 14.88
CA LYS A 457 -10.99 -10.35 16.07
C LYS A 457 -12.10 -9.31 16.16
N LEU A 458 -11.79 -8.04 15.87
CA LEU A 458 -12.78 -6.97 15.88
C LEU A 458 -13.83 -7.16 14.77
N MET A 459 -13.38 -7.54 13.57
CA MET A 459 -14.28 -7.78 12.44
C MET A 459 -15.18 -9.00 12.63
N LEU A 460 -14.74 -9.98 13.42
CA LEU A 460 -15.56 -11.12 13.85
C LEU A 460 -16.50 -10.80 15.01
N SER A 461 -16.38 -9.63 15.63
CA SER A 461 -17.25 -9.29 16.75
C SER A 461 -18.65 -8.92 16.27
N ASP A 462 -19.67 -9.27 17.04
CA ASP A 462 -21.07 -8.91 16.78
C ASP A 462 -21.35 -7.39 16.97
N ALA A 463 -20.30 -6.56 16.98
CA ALA A 463 -20.40 -5.14 17.15
C ALA A 463 -21.07 -4.49 15.93
N ASN A 464 -22.01 -3.57 16.21
CA ASN A 464 -22.66 -2.75 15.18
C ASN A 464 -22.20 -1.28 15.21
N PHE A 465 -21.39 -0.92 16.21
CA PHE A 465 -20.69 0.35 16.31
C PHE A 465 -19.21 0.12 16.61
N LEU A 466 -18.35 0.42 15.66
CA LEU A 466 -16.90 0.25 15.78
C LEU A 466 -16.24 1.58 16.19
N LEU A 467 -15.42 1.52 17.23
CA LEU A 467 -14.55 2.59 17.70
C LEU A 467 -13.10 2.19 17.41
N LEU A 468 -12.43 2.88 16.48
CA LEU A 468 -11.05 2.53 16.10
C LEU A 468 -10.08 3.66 16.44
N ASP A 469 -9.08 3.40 17.26
CA ASP A 469 -8.01 4.36 17.55
C ASP A 469 -6.76 4.03 16.71
N GLU A 470 -6.42 4.90 15.76
CA GLU A 470 -5.27 4.78 14.84
C GLU A 470 -5.11 3.38 14.20
N PRO A 471 -6.17 2.83 13.56
CA PRO A 471 -6.15 1.44 13.07
C PRO A 471 -5.19 1.19 11.92
N THR A 472 -4.74 2.26 11.25
CA THR A 472 -3.79 2.23 10.13
C THR A 472 -2.34 2.26 10.58
N ASN A 473 -2.07 2.51 11.86
CA ASN A 473 -0.71 2.64 12.34
C ASN A 473 0.01 1.28 12.36
N HIS A 474 1.29 1.26 11.98
CA HIS A 474 2.12 0.05 11.85
C HIS A 474 1.63 -1.00 10.83
N LEU A 475 0.57 -0.71 10.05
CA LEU A 475 0.12 -1.55 8.95
C LEU A 475 0.90 -1.24 7.68
N ASP A 476 1.26 -2.28 6.92
CA ASP A 476 1.77 -2.10 5.57
C ASP A 476 0.65 -1.68 4.60
N ILE A 477 1.06 -1.25 3.42
CA ILE A 477 0.16 -0.76 2.36
C ILE A 477 -0.92 -1.81 2.02
N THR A 478 -0.54 -3.08 1.85
CA THR A 478 -1.48 -4.15 1.53
C THR A 478 -2.53 -4.34 2.64
N SER A 479 -2.11 -4.32 3.91
CA SER A 479 -3.01 -4.46 5.05
C SER A 479 -3.95 -3.26 5.19
N LYS A 480 -3.48 -2.05 4.89
CA LYS A 480 -4.32 -0.85 4.83
C LYS A 480 -5.40 -0.98 3.74
N GLU A 481 -5.04 -1.44 2.54
CA GLU A 481 -5.98 -1.71 1.44
C GLU A 481 -7.09 -2.70 1.83
N ILE A 482 -6.73 -3.77 2.55
CA ILE A 482 -7.68 -4.76 3.06
C ILE A 482 -8.63 -4.11 4.07
N LEU A 483 -8.10 -3.34 5.02
CA LEU A 483 -8.91 -2.63 6.02
C LEU A 483 -9.83 -1.59 5.38
N GLU A 484 -9.35 -0.83 4.39
CA GLU A 484 -10.15 0.12 3.61
C GLU A 484 -11.32 -0.57 2.91
N SER A 485 -11.05 -1.71 2.27
CA SER A 485 -12.05 -2.49 1.56
C SER A 485 -13.08 -3.09 2.51
N ALA A 486 -12.63 -3.60 3.65
CA ALA A 486 -13.48 -4.12 4.73
C ALA A 486 -14.42 -3.04 5.28
N LEU A 487 -13.89 -1.87 5.67
CA LEU A 487 -14.69 -0.78 6.24
C LEU A 487 -15.63 -0.14 5.23
N ASN A 488 -15.27 -0.10 3.94
CA ASN A 488 -16.15 0.39 2.89
C ASN A 488 -17.38 -0.50 2.68
N ARG A 489 -17.25 -1.80 2.93
CA ARG A 489 -18.32 -2.79 2.80
C ARG A 489 -19.10 -3.00 4.10
N TYR A 490 -18.53 -2.63 5.24
CA TYR A 490 -19.20 -2.73 6.54
C TYR A 490 -20.45 -1.85 6.58
N THR A 491 -21.59 -2.45 6.89
CA THR A 491 -22.90 -1.78 6.92
C THR A 491 -23.24 -1.17 8.28
N GLY A 492 -22.44 -1.46 9.31
CA GLY A 492 -22.58 -0.86 10.63
C GLY A 492 -22.06 0.58 10.68
N THR A 493 -21.91 1.09 11.89
CA THR A 493 -21.46 2.48 12.13
C THR A 493 -20.00 2.45 12.57
N VAL A 494 -19.18 3.38 12.08
CA VAL A 494 -17.75 3.43 12.42
C VAL A 494 -17.38 4.84 12.85
N LEU A 495 -16.77 4.97 14.02
CA LEU A 495 -16.11 6.18 14.49
C LEU A 495 -14.65 5.85 14.71
N TYR A 496 -13.76 6.50 13.97
CA TYR A 496 -12.34 6.20 14.07
C TYR A 496 -11.48 7.45 14.12
N VAL A 497 -10.31 7.31 14.75
CA VAL A 497 -9.23 8.30 14.75
C VAL A 497 -8.17 7.78 13.80
N SER A 498 -7.70 8.60 12.86
CA SER A 498 -6.62 8.23 11.96
C SER A 498 -5.86 9.47 11.52
N HIS A 499 -4.54 9.33 11.37
CA HIS A 499 -3.70 10.31 10.68
C HIS A 499 -3.48 9.97 9.19
N ASP A 500 -3.96 8.83 8.70
CA ASP A 500 -3.78 8.40 7.32
C ASP A 500 -4.80 9.07 6.40
N ARG A 501 -4.31 10.04 5.62
CA ARG A 501 -5.13 10.84 4.71
C ARG A 501 -5.80 10.01 3.62
N TYR A 502 -5.13 8.97 3.12
CA TYR A 502 -5.65 8.11 2.07
C TYR A 502 -6.78 7.23 2.60
N PHE A 503 -6.58 6.66 3.77
CA PHE A 503 -7.58 5.90 4.48
C PHE A 503 -8.84 6.72 4.78
N ILE A 504 -8.68 7.94 5.30
CA ILE A 504 -9.78 8.87 5.55
C ILE A 504 -10.50 9.19 4.25
N ASN A 505 -9.77 9.53 3.18
CA ASN A 505 -10.38 9.93 1.92
C ASN A 505 -11.25 8.84 1.30
N ARG A 506 -10.85 7.57 1.46
CA ARG A 506 -11.59 6.43 0.88
C ARG A 506 -12.74 5.93 1.74
N THR A 507 -12.67 6.07 3.07
CA THR A 507 -13.64 5.43 3.97
C THR A 507 -14.58 6.42 4.66
N ALA A 508 -14.14 7.65 4.93
CA ALA A 508 -14.92 8.64 5.67
C ALA A 508 -16.10 9.16 4.85
N THR A 509 -17.26 9.22 5.50
CA THR A 509 -18.46 9.94 5.01
C THR A 509 -18.60 11.31 5.66
N ARG A 510 -18.00 11.49 6.84
CA ARG A 510 -18.00 12.71 7.64
C ARG A 510 -16.68 12.83 8.37
N ILE A 511 -16.19 14.05 8.53
CA ILE A 511 -14.96 14.35 9.26
C ILE A 511 -15.29 15.28 10.43
N LEU A 512 -14.78 14.94 11.61
CA LEU A 512 -14.82 15.73 12.83
C LEU A 512 -13.42 16.26 13.11
N ASP A 513 -13.20 17.55 12.87
CA ASP A 513 -11.90 18.17 13.14
C ASP A 513 -11.86 18.77 14.54
N LEU A 514 -10.90 18.35 15.35
CA LEU A 514 -10.67 18.88 16.68
C LEU A 514 -9.64 20.00 16.64
N THR A 515 -10.12 21.20 16.28
CA THR A 515 -9.29 22.41 16.15
C THR A 515 -9.74 23.47 17.17
N GLY A 516 -8.78 24.10 17.84
CA GLY A 516 -9.07 25.15 18.82
C GLY A 516 -9.89 24.68 20.03
N ARG A 517 -9.76 23.39 20.42
CA ARG A 517 -10.49 22.75 21.54
C ARG A 517 -12.00 22.56 21.32
N SER A 518 -12.48 22.77 20.09
CA SER A 518 -13.86 22.54 19.67
C SER A 518 -13.90 21.60 18.47
N PHE A 519 -15.04 20.91 18.26
CA PHE A 519 -15.22 20.08 17.07
C PHE A 519 -15.87 20.88 15.94
N VAL A 520 -15.26 20.80 14.76
CA VAL A 520 -15.81 21.34 13.51
C VAL A 520 -16.26 20.18 12.65
N ASN A 521 -17.52 20.22 12.21
CA ASN A 521 -18.12 19.16 11.42
C ASN A 521 -17.98 19.43 9.91
N TYR A 522 -17.43 18.47 9.18
CA TYR A 522 -17.32 18.48 7.73
C TYR A 522 -18.07 17.30 7.13
N ILE A 523 -19.00 17.57 6.22
CA ILE A 523 -19.76 16.54 5.50
C ILE A 523 -19.04 16.27 4.18
N GLY A 524 -18.18 15.26 4.14
CA GLY A 524 -17.38 14.94 2.97
C GLY A 524 -16.17 14.07 3.30
N ASN A 525 -15.38 13.78 2.27
CA ASN A 525 -14.11 13.08 2.35
C ASN A 525 -12.94 14.04 2.68
N TYR A 526 -11.71 13.53 2.69
CA TYR A 526 -10.53 14.32 3.05
C TYR A 526 -10.26 15.46 2.05
N ASP A 527 -10.45 15.22 0.75
CA ASP A 527 -10.25 16.24 -0.27
C ASP A 527 -11.23 17.43 -0.07
N TYR A 528 -12.49 17.12 0.28
CA TYR A 528 -13.48 18.14 0.61
C TYR A 528 -13.10 18.94 1.88
N TYR A 529 -12.58 18.26 2.91
CA TYR A 529 -12.05 18.93 4.09
C TYR A 529 -10.93 19.91 3.72
N LEU A 530 -9.97 19.49 2.89
CA LEU A 530 -8.84 20.34 2.50
C LEU A 530 -9.30 21.59 1.72
N GLU A 531 -10.30 21.46 0.85
CA GLU A 531 -10.83 22.59 0.08
C GLU A 531 -11.63 23.58 0.95
N LYS A 532 -12.40 23.06 1.92
CA LYS A 532 -13.36 23.85 2.71
C LYS A 532 -12.88 24.22 4.10
N LYS A 533 -11.69 23.78 4.53
CA LYS A 533 -11.13 24.04 5.86
C LYS A 533 -11.18 25.54 6.20
N GLU A 534 -10.57 26.38 5.36
CA GLU A 534 -10.51 27.83 5.63
C GLU A 534 -11.89 28.48 5.72
N ASP A 535 -12.81 28.14 4.80
CA ASP A 535 -14.17 28.70 4.74
C ASP A 535 -15.02 28.28 5.96
N VAL A 536 -14.95 27.01 6.35
CA VAL A 536 -15.79 26.41 7.39
C VAL A 536 -15.26 26.75 8.78
N GLU A 537 -13.94 26.74 8.99
CA GLU A 537 -13.32 27.20 10.24
C GLU A 537 -13.66 28.66 10.51
N ALA A 538 -13.52 29.53 9.49
CA ALA A 538 -13.87 30.93 9.61
C ALA A 538 -15.35 31.12 10.00
N ALA A 539 -16.27 30.37 9.38
CA ALA A 539 -17.69 30.42 9.71
C ALA A 539 -18.02 29.82 11.10
N HIS A 540 -17.30 28.79 11.53
CA HIS A 540 -17.52 28.11 12.81
C HIS A 540 -17.01 28.96 13.99
N PHE A 541 -15.80 29.50 13.90
CA PHE A 541 -15.24 30.39 14.92
C PHE A 541 -16.00 31.73 14.99
N GLN A 542 -16.55 32.24 13.88
CA GLN A 542 -17.47 33.38 13.92
C GLN A 542 -18.77 33.07 14.68
N ARG A 543 -19.34 31.87 14.52
CA ARG A 543 -20.54 31.46 15.28
C ARG A 543 -20.21 31.28 16.76
N LEU A 544 -19.11 30.61 17.11
CA LEU A 544 -18.66 30.47 18.50
C LEU A 544 -18.40 31.83 19.15
N ALA A 545 -17.74 32.76 18.45
CA ALA A 545 -17.50 34.12 18.93
C ALA A 545 -18.80 34.94 19.14
N SER A 546 -19.87 34.63 18.40
CA SER A 546 -21.18 35.25 18.60
C SER A 546 -21.97 34.67 19.78
N VAL A 547 -21.64 33.46 20.23
CA VAL A 547 -22.30 32.75 21.35
C VAL A 547 -21.50 32.90 22.66
N LEU A 548 -20.19 33.13 22.60
CA LEU A 548 -19.29 33.30 23.75
C LEU A 548 -18.41 34.56 23.57
N PRO A 549 -18.71 35.70 24.23
CA PRO A 549 -17.90 36.89 24.11
C PRO A 549 -16.63 36.76 24.96
N GLY A 550 -15.51 36.39 24.35
CA GLY A 550 -14.18 36.58 24.93
C GLY A 550 -13.20 35.42 24.78
N SER A 551 -12.68 35.18 23.56
CA SER A 551 -11.30 34.74 23.30
C SER A 551 -11.11 34.49 21.80
N VAL A 552 -9.86 34.56 21.34
CA VAL A 552 -9.30 34.31 19.98
C VAL A 552 -9.41 35.45 18.92
N PRO A 553 -8.32 35.70 18.15
CA PRO A 553 -7.93 36.99 17.60
C PRO A 553 -8.41 37.26 16.16
N SER A 554 -8.43 38.54 15.81
CA SER A 554 -8.89 39.07 14.53
C SER A 554 -7.85 38.90 13.41
N SER A 555 -8.10 37.99 12.48
CA SER A 555 -7.68 38.16 11.08
C SER A 555 -8.48 37.26 10.15
N VAL A 556 -8.87 37.84 9.00
CA VAL A 556 -9.47 37.23 7.80
C VAL A 556 -11.02 37.25 7.75
N LEU A 557 -11.53 38.22 7.01
CA LEU A 557 -12.92 38.40 6.59
C LEU A 557 -12.89 38.86 5.12
N ILE A 558 -13.28 38.02 4.14
CA ILE A 558 -13.89 38.44 2.85
C ILE A 558 -14.82 37.30 2.34
N PRO A 559 -16.01 37.59 1.75
CA PRO A 559 -17.07 36.61 1.50
C PRO A 559 -17.26 36.23 0.02
N GLY A 560 -17.92 35.09 -0.24
CA GLY A 560 -18.56 34.85 -1.54
C GLY A 560 -19.03 33.41 -1.79
N GLY A 561 -20.27 33.10 -1.46
CA GLY A 561 -20.91 31.82 -1.80
C GLY A 561 -21.55 31.79 -3.19
N LYS A 562 -21.91 30.58 -3.65
CA LYS A 562 -23.16 30.28 -4.38
C LYS A 562 -23.40 28.77 -4.47
N ALA A 563 -24.58 28.36 -4.01
CA ALA A 563 -25.15 27.03 -4.15
C ALA A 563 -26.01 26.93 -5.42
N ALA A 564 -26.11 25.73 -5.99
CA ALA A 564 -27.19 25.32 -6.89
C ALA A 564 -27.44 23.82 -6.76
N ALA A 565 -28.71 23.44 -6.62
CA ALA A 565 -29.21 22.07 -6.55
C ALA A 565 -30.43 21.90 -7.48
N ALA A 566 -30.73 20.62 -7.78
CA ALA A 566 -31.98 20.01 -8.30
C ALA A 566 -31.86 19.41 -9.72
N ILE A 567 -31.81 18.06 -9.89
CA ILE A 567 -32.85 17.00 -9.87
C ILE A 567 -33.50 16.76 -11.25
N PHE A 568 -33.44 15.50 -11.75
CA PHE A 568 -34.51 14.85 -12.53
C PHE A 568 -34.36 13.31 -12.50
N ALA A 569 -35.49 12.59 -12.40
CA ALA A 569 -35.65 11.13 -12.50
C ALA A 569 -36.94 10.80 -13.31
N PRO A 570 -37.11 9.58 -13.85
CA PRO A 570 -37.68 9.34 -15.18
C PRO A 570 -39.04 8.58 -15.23
N GLU A 571 -39.58 8.41 -16.44
CA GLU A 571 -40.77 7.58 -16.75
C GLU A 571 -40.43 6.36 -17.63
N ALA A 572 -41.25 5.32 -17.49
CA ALA A 572 -41.16 3.98 -18.09
C ALA A 572 -42.28 3.69 -19.11
N GLY A 573 -42.09 2.65 -19.94
CA GLY A 573 -43.12 2.06 -20.83
C GLY A 573 -42.71 0.66 -21.35
N PRO A 574 -43.66 -0.20 -21.81
CA PRO A 574 -43.72 -1.61 -21.37
C PRO A 574 -43.62 -2.72 -22.45
N VAL A 575 -43.78 -3.96 -21.94
CA VAL A 575 -43.60 -5.34 -22.45
C VAL A 575 -44.68 -5.83 -23.45
N LEU A 576 -44.33 -6.81 -24.30
CA LEU A 576 -45.25 -7.71 -25.02
C LEU A 576 -44.85 -9.19 -24.88
N SER A 577 -45.88 -10.05 -24.89
CA SER A 577 -45.90 -11.50 -24.63
C SER A 577 -46.49 -12.29 -25.81
N GLU A 578 -46.13 -13.56 -25.98
CA GLU A 578 -46.87 -14.65 -26.66
C GLU A 578 -46.05 -15.95 -26.47
N LYS A 579 -46.52 -17.21 -26.50
CA LYS A 579 -47.75 -17.97 -26.16
C LYS A 579 -47.44 -19.44 -26.55
N GLU A 580 -47.83 -20.41 -25.74
CA GLU A 580 -47.61 -21.86 -25.94
C GLU A 580 -48.56 -22.51 -26.97
N SER A 581 -48.16 -23.67 -27.53
CA SER A 581 -49.13 -24.67 -28.04
C SER A 581 -48.62 -26.12 -28.07
N SER A 582 -49.26 -26.94 -27.21
CA SER A 582 -49.83 -28.30 -27.39
C SER A 582 -49.08 -29.47 -28.06
N ALA A 583 -49.11 -30.62 -27.35
CA ALA A 583 -48.58 -31.94 -27.67
C ALA A 583 -49.65 -32.99 -28.07
N ALA A 584 -49.26 -33.98 -28.90
CA ALA A 584 -49.65 -35.43 -28.91
C ALA A 584 -49.24 -36.12 -30.25
N PRO A 585 -49.17 -37.47 -30.39
CA PRO A 585 -48.74 -38.50 -29.44
C PRO A 585 -47.56 -39.38 -29.98
N ALA A 586 -46.79 -39.93 -29.03
CA ALA A 586 -45.62 -40.78 -29.21
C ALA A 586 -45.97 -42.24 -29.60
N GLY A 587 -45.17 -42.87 -30.47
CA GLY A 587 -45.25 -44.31 -30.73
C GLY A 587 -44.87 -44.78 -32.14
N LYS A 588 -44.89 -43.88 -33.15
CA LYS A 588 -44.37 -44.16 -34.52
C LYS A 588 -43.20 -43.27 -34.94
N LEU A 589 -42.94 -42.20 -34.19
CA LEU A 589 -41.88 -41.22 -34.46
C LEU A 589 -40.51 -41.69 -33.94
N GLU A 590 -40.44 -42.41 -32.82
CA GLU A 590 -39.17 -42.90 -32.24
C GLU A 590 -38.41 -43.86 -33.16
N TRP A 591 -39.09 -44.74 -33.89
CA TRP A 591 -38.44 -45.69 -34.80
C TRP A 591 -37.87 -45.03 -36.06
N LYS A 592 -38.52 -43.97 -36.56
CA LYS A 592 -38.00 -43.17 -37.68
C LYS A 592 -36.85 -42.26 -37.23
N ALA A 593 -36.98 -41.61 -36.08
CA ALA A 593 -35.96 -40.75 -35.51
C ALA A 593 -34.68 -41.53 -35.16
N GLN A 594 -34.79 -42.73 -34.59
CA GLN A 594 -33.62 -43.59 -34.33
C GLN A 594 -32.90 -44.04 -35.61
N LYS A 595 -33.65 -44.28 -36.69
CA LYS A 595 -33.06 -44.70 -37.97
C LYS A 595 -32.39 -43.53 -38.72
N GLU A 596 -32.95 -42.33 -38.61
CA GLU A 596 -32.34 -41.10 -39.11
C GLU A 596 -31.08 -40.73 -38.31
N GLU A 597 -31.10 -40.86 -36.99
CA GLU A 597 -29.94 -40.58 -36.14
C GLU A 597 -28.82 -41.59 -36.40
N GLN A 598 -29.13 -42.88 -36.53
CA GLN A 598 -28.12 -43.88 -36.93
C GLN A 598 -27.56 -43.64 -38.34
N ALA A 599 -28.37 -43.11 -39.27
CA ALA A 599 -27.90 -42.73 -40.59
C ALA A 599 -27.00 -41.48 -40.54
N ARG A 600 -27.32 -40.51 -39.67
CA ARG A 600 -26.52 -39.31 -39.42
C ARG A 600 -25.16 -39.67 -38.81
N ILE A 601 -25.15 -40.49 -37.76
CA ILE A 601 -23.91 -40.96 -37.11
C ILE A 601 -23.04 -41.75 -38.11
N ARG A 602 -23.64 -42.64 -38.93
CA ARG A 602 -22.88 -43.35 -39.99
C ARG A 602 -22.30 -42.41 -41.04
N LYS A 603 -23.00 -41.32 -41.35
CA LYS A 603 -22.51 -40.30 -42.29
C LYS A 603 -21.34 -39.52 -41.69
N LEU A 604 -21.47 -39.07 -40.44
CA LEU A 604 -20.39 -38.41 -39.71
C LEU A 604 -19.16 -39.32 -39.57
N GLN A 605 -19.33 -40.58 -39.22
CA GLN A 605 -18.23 -41.56 -39.16
C GLN A 605 -17.55 -41.79 -40.51
N ASN A 606 -18.31 -41.79 -41.61
CA ASN A 606 -17.74 -41.92 -42.95
C ASN A 606 -16.99 -40.66 -43.39
N ASP A 607 -17.49 -39.47 -43.01
CA ASP A 607 -16.85 -38.20 -43.32
C ASP A 607 -15.60 -37.97 -42.45
N LEU A 608 -15.61 -38.44 -41.19
CA LEU A 608 -14.43 -38.51 -40.33
C LEU A 608 -13.36 -39.42 -40.96
N LYS A 609 -13.75 -40.62 -41.38
CA LYS A 609 -12.83 -41.57 -42.03
C LYS A 609 -12.20 -41.00 -43.31
N LYS A 610 -12.97 -40.30 -44.15
CA LYS A 610 -12.42 -39.64 -45.34
C LYS A 610 -11.45 -38.52 -44.99
N THR A 611 -11.74 -37.76 -43.95
CA THR A 611 -10.86 -36.70 -43.46
C THR A 611 -9.56 -37.30 -42.94
N GLU A 612 -9.62 -38.42 -42.23
CA GLU A 612 -8.44 -39.18 -41.77
C GLU A 612 -7.62 -39.76 -42.94
N ASP A 613 -8.27 -40.33 -43.94
CA ASP A 613 -7.61 -40.90 -45.13
C ASP A 613 -6.87 -39.80 -45.92
N GLU A 614 -7.44 -38.60 -46.02
CA GLU A 614 -6.82 -37.47 -46.72
C GLU A 614 -5.67 -36.84 -45.91
N ILE A 615 -5.82 -36.72 -44.58
CA ILE A 615 -4.72 -36.33 -43.68
C ILE A 615 -3.56 -37.32 -43.84
N HIS A 616 -3.85 -38.63 -43.81
CA HIS A 616 -2.83 -39.66 -43.99
C HIS A 616 -2.11 -39.54 -45.34
N ARG A 617 -2.84 -39.21 -46.42
CA ARG A 617 -2.26 -39.03 -47.75
C ARG A 617 -1.30 -37.84 -47.79
N LEU A 618 -1.70 -36.69 -47.23
CA LEU A 618 -0.86 -35.50 -47.18
C LEU A 618 0.35 -35.69 -46.27
N GLU A 619 0.18 -36.31 -45.10
CA GLU A 619 1.32 -36.65 -44.20
C GLU A 619 2.32 -37.61 -44.87
N THR A 620 1.83 -38.57 -45.67
CA THR A 620 2.70 -39.49 -46.42
C THR A 620 3.49 -38.72 -47.47
N ARG A 621 2.84 -37.77 -48.15
CA ARG A 621 3.47 -36.93 -49.17
C ARG A 621 4.50 -35.98 -48.57
N ASP A 622 4.24 -35.38 -47.41
CA ASP A 622 5.19 -34.53 -46.70
C ASP A 622 6.44 -35.32 -46.28
N ALA A 623 6.25 -36.55 -45.79
CA ALA A 623 7.37 -37.43 -45.44
C ALA A 623 8.21 -37.84 -46.68
N GLU A 624 7.58 -38.03 -47.84
CA GLU A 624 8.29 -38.23 -49.11
C GLU A 624 9.06 -36.97 -49.53
N ILE A 625 8.46 -35.79 -49.41
CA ILE A 625 9.11 -34.50 -49.72
C ILE A 625 10.32 -34.28 -48.81
N ASP A 626 10.22 -34.59 -47.52
CA ASP A 626 11.34 -34.53 -46.57
C ASP A 626 12.47 -35.48 -46.94
N GLY A 627 12.14 -36.68 -47.43
CA GLY A 627 13.12 -37.61 -47.99
C GLY A 627 13.79 -37.09 -49.26
N LEU A 628 13.04 -36.41 -50.13
CA LEU A 628 13.55 -35.81 -51.37
C LEU A 628 14.44 -34.58 -51.10
N LEU A 629 14.08 -33.75 -50.11
CA LEU A 629 14.88 -32.59 -49.69
C LEU A 629 16.23 -32.98 -49.06
N ALA A 630 16.37 -34.23 -48.62
CA ALA A 630 17.61 -34.78 -48.09
C ALA A 630 18.58 -35.31 -49.17
N LEU A 631 18.16 -35.37 -50.43
CA LEU A 631 19.01 -35.81 -51.55
C LEU A 631 19.90 -34.65 -52.05
N GLU A 632 21.19 -34.93 -52.21
CA GLU A 632 22.22 -33.95 -52.63
C GLU A 632 21.94 -33.34 -54.02
N GLU A 633 21.28 -34.12 -54.90
CA GLU A 633 20.85 -33.70 -56.24
C GLU A 633 19.68 -32.69 -56.21
N VAL A 634 18.85 -32.72 -55.17
CA VAL A 634 17.70 -31.82 -55.00
C VAL A 634 18.10 -30.55 -54.24
N TYR A 635 19.08 -30.66 -53.34
CA TYR A 635 19.63 -29.52 -52.60
C TYR A 635 20.38 -28.52 -53.49
N THR A 636 20.95 -29.00 -54.60
CA THR A 636 21.72 -28.18 -55.56
C THR A 636 20.87 -27.54 -56.66
N ASP A 637 19.61 -27.97 -56.83
CA ASP A 637 18.64 -27.36 -57.74
C ASP A 637 17.67 -26.43 -57.00
N VAL A 638 17.96 -25.13 -57.06
CA VAL A 638 17.20 -24.07 -56.38
C VAL A 638 15.73 -24.03 -56.82
N ALA A 639 15.44 -24.34 -58.10
CA ALA A 639 14.06 -24.33 -58.59
C ALA A 639 13.27 -25.51 -58.01
N ARG A 640 13.89 -26.69 -57.96
CA ARG A 640 13.25 -27.89 -57.40
C ARG A 640 13.04 -27.80 -55.90
N LEU A 641 13.97 -27.18 -55.19
CA LEU A 641 13.88 -26.94 -53.75
C LEU A 641 12.79 -25.92 -53.40
N MET A 642 12.62 -24.86 -54.20
CA MET A 642 11.50 -23.93 -54.04
C MET A 642 10.15 -24.57 -54.32
N GLU A 643 10.04 -25.42 -55.35
CA GLU A 643 8.80 -26.17 -55.63
C GLU A 643 8.41 -27.09 -54.49
N LEU A 644 9.35 -27.89 -53.97
CA LEU A 644 9.08 -28.84 -52.89
C LEU A 644 8.76 -28.15 -51.56
N ASN A 645 9.42 -27.03 -51.24
CA ASN A 645 9.08 -26.23 -50.06
C ASN A 645 7.69 -25.58 -50.19
N LYS A 646 7.32 -25.12 -51.38
CA LYS A 646 5.99 -24.57 -51.64
C LYS A 646 4.91 -25.64 -51.54
N GLU A 647 5.14 -26.82 -52.11
CA GLU A 647 4.24 -27.98 -52.00
C GLU A 647 4.05 -28.38 -50.53
N LYS A 648 5.12 -28.31 -49.73
CA LYS A 648 5.09 -28.57 -48.28
C LYS A 648 4.34 -27.50 -47.49
N GLU A 649 4.49 -26.22 -47.83
CA GLU A 649 3.78 -25.12 -47.17
C GLU A 649 2.27 -25.15 -47.47
N GLU A 650 1.91 -25.43 -48.73
CA GLU A 650 0.52 -25.66 -49.14
C GLU A 650 -0.08 -26.92 -48.48
N GLY A 651 0.71 -27.99 -48.38
CA GLY A 651 0.35 -29.22 -47.66
C GLY A 651 0.11 -28.99 -46.16
N ALA A 652 0.99 -28.22 -45.50
CA ALA A 652 0.87 -27.88 -44.09
C ALA A 652 -0.38 -27.04 -43.79
N SER A 653 -0.66 -26.02 -44.60
CA SER A 653 -1.88 -25.21 -44.47
C SER A 653 -3.15 -26.06 -44.68
N ARG A 654 -3.11 -26.99 -45.65
CA ARG A 654 -4.24 -27.90 -45.89
C ARG A 654 -4.43 -28.92 -44.78
N LEU A 655 -3.35 -29.40 -44.17
CA LEU A 655 -3.39 -30.30 -43.01
C LEU A 655 -4.02 -29.59 -41.80
N GLU A 656 -3.69 -28.32 -41.55
CA GLU A 656 -4.29 -27.52 -40.48
C GLU A 656 -5.81 -27.40 -40.63
N GLU A 657 -6.30 -27.09 -41.84
CA GLU A 657 -7.74 -27.08 -42.14
C GLU A 657 -8.41 -28.45 -41.94
N LEU A 658 -7.73 -29.53 -42.34
CA LEU A 658 -8.25 -30.89 -42.19
C LEU A 658 -8.26 -31.35 -40.73
N TYR A 659 -7.30 -30.94 -39.90
CA TYR A 659 -7.31 -31.22 -38.46
C TYR A 659 -8.42 -30.46 -37.74
N ALA A 660 -8.64 -29.19 -38.06
CA ALA A 660 -9.77 -28.43 -37.52
C ALA A 660 -11.12 -29.09 -37.88
N ARG A 661 -11.25 -29.51 -39.15
CA ARG A 661 -12.45 -30.23 -39.61
C ARG A 661 -12.59 -31.61 -38.96
N TRP A 662 -11.49 -32.31 -38.70
CA TRP A 662 -11.49 -33.59 -37.99
C TRP A 662 -11.94 -33.40 -36.54
N GLU A 663 -11.52 -32.30 -35.89
CA GLU A 663 -11.94 -31.94 -34.53
C GLU A 663 -13.44 -31.66 -34.45
N GLU A 664 -13.99 -30.83 -35.34
CA GLU A 664 -15.44 -30.58 -35.44
C GLU A 664 -16.23 -31.88 -35.67
N LEU A 665 -15.78 -32.72 -36.61
CA LEU A 665 -16.45 -34.00 -36.90
C LEU A 665 -16.34 -35.01 -35.76
N ALA A 666 -15.29 -34.92 -34.93
CA ALA A 666 -15.09 -35.80 -33.78
C ALA A 666 -15.87 -35.34 -32.54
N GLU A 667 -16.19 -34.05 -32.42
CA GLU A 667 -17.09 -33.52 -31.37
C GLU A 667 -18.57 -33.76 -31.68
N GLU A 668 -18.95 -33.80 -32.96
CA GLU A 668 -20.33 -34.06 -33.40
C GLU A 668 -20.75 -35.55 -33.34
N ILE A 669 -19.81 -36.48 -33.21
CA ILE A 669 -20.03 -37.94 -33.06
C ILE A 669 -20.09 -38.32 -31.58
#